data_AF-A0A367ZTV2-F1
#
_entry.id   AF-A0A367ZTV2-F1
#
_cell.length_a   1.000
_cell.length_b   1.000
_cell.length_c   1.000
_cell.angle_alpha   90.00
_cell.angle_beta   90.00
_cell.angle_gamma   90.00
#
_symmetry.space_group_name_H-M   'P 1'
#
loop_
_entity.id
_entity.type
_entity.pdbx_description
1 polymer ?
#
loop_
_entity_poly.entity_id
_entity_poly.type
_entity_poly.pdbx_seq_one_letter_code
_entity_poly.pdbx_strand_id
1 'polypeptide(L)'
;MSMRWLRLHLKEIIWATVILFVLSCFIIGYGTSRAARTQEERKRRADAAEKRARERQEAIPENLVGKMNLPAVHVSLPTPTASITRVIDVQTVYNALRQRPEYKRLMGMPPAFRASFGSQIREGVLKGLIMEQLVGMYAQANGIKPSATPQAMVGVVRQKMAPVDFNRRLHEMGLTEKELGDRLYLEEIKKMVEQIMSRPVPAASATDEFLKSFYEQNKIRFKKDDEVSLRHLVISPEDFAGQTAITEEEIKEYFDKHRKDFMSSKRVSVLHMVINPDDPAFRQAIPVEESEIRRRYAEQIETFKEPEQVQARHILIKPRNTFEKDLETFSVSLRRFTLATDTTPARYTFEMAVDKAKAGINLKATDITLVLTDGQRLQPAEGLDIDHPIALPIAGAPKETVRGKVAFLLPAAGDQSGPVLPATLEIRDHSSTHRFDIAAAHDLEKAFAAAEARARELLAQIQEGKEDFASLASQFSEDIASKKDGGNLGFFSRGQMVKPFEEAAFGAAIGEVKGPVRSNFGYHLIKVEGRKAERVIPLEEARPKLIEEIRKEQAHLKAETNLQVAREYLERKSQTFGELARKYSMGSTVTQDGRLPVFFKGEITDDYTPAQKAILSQEIGDNGHIIPEIENEVFKLEPGEVSEVIKTQTFNEKGEPVVRYHLFQVESFLEPIQLSFTESVKSKIRDILEKEARRKLAEAKAKEFATQVTPENFEALASSTFETQVASLTLPFSTNPGYSNFALTPAVGQVTMDGHTWVPGLHKGLLEALRGFSEAGPAAPRKVFGPVESELGFHFFQITEYKSNQVVPFEEIKDKLRRMLVQVPTEEEVQKEFEKNREQFDQPAKRKVRQIVTTTLDKAEEVMRALKRGEMFSLLAKRYSVDGTSSNGGLLGEVARGQLPASLDEELWKLKKGEYTKPIQTSYGYVIMMLDEDEKPAVKATLTPEIARRLREYLKNKNAEELFESFITGLWNSATVIRHSEVLNEL
;
A
#
# COMPACT_ATOMS: atom_id res chain seq x y z
N MET A 1 -67.28 -27.23 24.37
CA MET A 1 -68.34 -26.83 23.41
C MET A 1 -69.35 -27.96 23.31
N SER A 2 -70.64 -27.69 23.51
CA SER A 2 -71.65 -28.74 23.40
C SER A 2 -71.74 -29.24 21.95
N MET A 3 -71.98 -30.54 21.74
CA MET A 3 -72.17 -31.10 20.39
C MET A 3 -73.28 -30.40 19.59
N ARG A 4 -74.20 -29.73 20.28
CA ARG A 4 -75.29 -28.96 19.67
C ARG A 4 -74.78 -27.68 19.00
N TRP A 5 -73.82 -26.99 19.61
CA TRP A 5 -73.18 -25.80 19.03
C TRP A 5 -72.37 -26.15 17.78
N LEU A 6 -71.59 -27.25 17.86
CA LEU A 6 -70.78 -27.71 16.72
C LEU A 6 -71.66 -28.11 15.53
N ARG A 7 -72.81 -28.77 15.76
CA ARG A 7 -73.75 -29.13 14.67
C ARG A 7 -74.43 -27.93 14.02
N LEU A 8 -74.77 -26.89 14.79
CA LEU A 8 -75.40 -25.69 14.26
C LEU A 8 -74.45 -24.87 13.37
N HIS A 9 -73.18 -24.80 13.74
CA HIS A 9 -72.19 -23.97 13.04
C HIS A 9 -71.23 -24.75 12.12
N LEU A 10 -71.39 -26.07 11.98
CA LEU A 10 -70.48 -26.90 11.16
C LEU A 10 -70.42 -26.44 9.70
N LYS A 11 -71.56 -26.07 9.12
CA LYS A 11 -71.62 -25.56 7.74
C LYS A 11 -70.87 -24.23 7.60
N GLU A 12 -71.01 -23.34 8.57
CA GLU A 12 -70.35 -22.02 8.56
C GLU A 12 -68.84 -22.15 8.75
N ILE A 13 -68.40 -23.08 9.62
CA ILE A 13 -66.99 -23.41 9.81
C ILE A 13 -66.40 -23.99 8.52
N ILE A 14 -67.08 -24.93 7.87
CA ILE A 14 -66.62 -25.51 6.59
C ILE A 14 -66.49 -24.41 5.53
N TRP A 15 -67.51 -23.54 5.38
CA TRP A 15 -67.46 -22.43 4.42
C TRP A 15 -66.34 -21.43 4.75
N ALA A 16 -66.13 -21.09 6.01
CA ALA A 16 -65.04 -20.21 6.43
C ALA A 16 -63.67 -20.83 6.12
N THR A 17 -63.47 -22.14 6.35
CA THR A 17 -62.22 -22.82 5.99
C THR A 17 -62.00 -22.91 4.49
N VAL A 18 -63.04 -23.12 3.68
CA VAL A 18 -62.92 -23.14 2.21
C VAL A 18 -62.57 -21.75 1.69
N ILE A 19 -63.19 -20.69 2.21
CA ILE A 19 -62.89 -19.31 1.83
C ILE A 19 -61.45 -18.94 2.21
N LEU A 20 -61.01 -19.29 3.43
CA LEU A 20 -59.62 -19.07 3.86
C LEU A 20 -58.62 -19.84 3.00
N PHE A 21 -58.94 -21.08 2.63
CA PHE A 21 -58.09 -21.89 1.76
C PHE A 21 -57.97 -21.27 0.36
N VAL A 22 -59.09 -20.85 -0.23
CA VAL A 22 -59.11 -20.19 -1.55
C VAL A 22 -58.38 -18.85 -1.52
N LEU A 23 -58.57 -18.04 -0.47
CA LEU A 23 -57.81 -16.79 -0.28
C LEU A 23 -56.30 -17.06 -0.15
N SER A 24 -55.91 -18.11 0.58
CA SER A 24 -54.49 -18.47 0.74
C SER A 24 -53.86 -18.86 -0.60
N CYS A 25 -54.55 -19.65 -1.42
CA CYS A 25 -54.09 -20.02 -2.76
C CYS A 25 -53.98 -18.80 -3.68
N PHE A 26 -54.91 -17.84 -3.57
CA PHE A 26 -54.86 -16.61 -4.34
C PHE A 26 -53.69 -15.70 -3.92
N ILE A 27 -53.44 -15.55 -2.61
CA ILE A 27 -52.33 -14.75 -2.08
C ILE A 27 -50.97 -15.37 -2.47
N ILE A 28 -50.83 -16.70 -2.37
CA ILE A 28 -49.62 -17.42 -2.76
C ILE A 28 -49.41 -17.32 -4.28
N GLY A 29 -50.44 -17.58 -5.09
CA GLY A 29 -50.36 -17.50 -6.56
C GLY A 29 -50.11 -16.08 -7.09
N TYR A 30 -50.69 -15.06 -6.46
CA TYR A 30 -50.46 -13.66 -6.82
C TYR A 30 -49.07 -13.19 -6.38
N GLY A 31 -48.58 -13.65 -5.22
CA GLY A 31 -47.24 -13.38 -4.72
C GLY A 31 -46.13 -14.00 -5.58
N THR A 32 -46.29 -15.26 -6.00
CA THR A 32 -45.31 -15.95 -6.87
C THR A 32 -45.31 -15.38 -8.30
N SER A 33 -46.48 -15.03 -8.84
CA SER A 33 -46.63 -14.38 -10.14
C SER A 33 -45.95 -13.00 -10.18
N ARG A 34 -46.15 -12.19 -9.14
CA ARG A 34 -45.57 -10.85 -9.04
C ARG A 34 -44.06 -10.93 -8.86
N ALA A 35 -43.57 -11.83 -8.00
CA ALA A 35 -42.14 -12.06 -7.80
C ALA A 35 -41.44 -12.50 -9.10
N ALA A 36 -42.04 -13.44 -9.85
CA ALA A 36 -41.51 -13.91 -11.13
C ALA A 36 -41.48 -12.79 -12.18
N ARG A 37 -42.55 -11.99 -12.31
CA ARG A 37 -42.58 -10.83 -13.22
C ARG A 37 -41.56 -9.76 -12.84
N THR A 38 -41.41 -9.45 -11.55
CA THR A 38 -40.39 -8.47 -11.10
C THR A 38 -38.97 -8.97 -11.33
N GLN A 39 -38.73 -10.27 -11.20
CA GLN A 39 -37.42 -10.87 -11.48
C GLN A 39 -37.12 -10.88 -12.97
N GLU A 40 -38.11 -11.18 -13.81
CA GLU A 40 -37.98 -11.17 -15.27
C GLU A 40 -37.83 -9.74 -15.82
N GLU A 41 -38.55 -8.76 -15.28
CA GLU A 41 -38.37 -7.35 -15.62
C GLU A 41 -37.03 -6.80 -15.15
N ARG A 42 -36.56 -7.15 -13.94
CA ARG A 42 -35.20 -6.80 -13.47
C ARG A 42 -34.14 -7.41 -14.38
N LYS A 43 -34.33 -8.65 -14.81
CA LYS A 43 -33.43 -9.30 -15.77
C LYS A 43 -33.45 -8.58 -17.11
N ARG A 44 -34.62 -8.30 -17.70
CA ARG A 44 -34.74 -7.55 -18.96
C ARG A 44 -34.14 -6.14 -18.88
N ARG A 45 -34.29 -5.46 -17.74
CA ARG A 45 -33.70 -4.12 -17.53
C ARG A 45 -32.20 -4.17 -17.32
N ALA A 46 -31.70 -5.16 -16.59
CA ALA A 46 -30.26 -5.42 -16.49
C ALA A 46 -29.69 -5.75 -17.87
N ASP A 47 -30.33 -6.64 -18.63
CA ASP A 47 -29.94 -7.00 -19.99
C ASP A 47 -29.99 -5.79 -20.94
N ALA A 48 -30.97 -4.89 -20.81
CA ALA A 48 -31.10 -3.68 -21.62
C ALA A 48 -30.10 -2.57 -21.23
N ALA A 49 -29.83 -2.39 -19.94
CA ALA A 49 -28.82 -1.45 -19.44
C ALA A 49 -27.40 -1.93 -19.81
N GLU A 50 -27.16 -3.24 -19.70
CA GLU A 50 -25.94 -3.88 -20.16
C GLU A 50 -25.82 -3.77 -21.68
N LYS A 51 -26.90 -3.94 -22.45
CA LYS A 51 -26.93 -3.70 -23.90
C LYS A 51 -26.58 -2.25 -24.28
N ARG A 52 -27.09 -1.24 -23.56
CA ARG A 52 -26.76 0.18 -23.82
C ARG A 52 -25.34 0.54 -23.38
N ALA A 53 -24.85 -0.04 -22.28
CA ALA A 53 -23.46 0.09 -21.86
C ALA A 53 -22.51 -0.58 -22.86
N ARG A 54 -22.92 -1.70 -23.47
CA ARG A 54 -22.24 -2.39 -24.57
C ARG A 54 -22.22 -1.54 -25.85
N GLU A 55 -23.35 -0.99 -26.29
CA GLU A 55 -23.42 -0.10 -27.46
C GLU A 55 -22.53 1.15 -27.29
N ARG A 56 -22.40 1.68 -26.06
CA ARG A 56 -21.50 2.80 -25.72
C ARG A 56 -20.02 2.39 -25.65
N GLN A 57 -19.70 1.17 -25.20
CA GLN A 57 -18.32 0.68 -25.17
C GLN A 57 -17.83 0.17 -26.53
N GLU A 58 -18.73 -0.39 -27.36
CA GLU A 58 -18.46 -0.96 -28.68
C GLU A 58 -18.53 0.04 -29.83
N ALA A 59 -18.84 1.31 -29.55
CA ALA A 59 -18.82 2.37 -30.54
C ALA A 59 -17.40 2.52 -31.11
N ILE A 60 -17.25 2.11 -32.39
CA ILE A 60 -16.02 2.32 -33.16
C ILE A 60 -15.79 3.84 -33.23
N PRO A 61 -14.60 4.35 -32.85
CA PRO A 61 -14.25 5.75 -32.99
C PRO A 61 -14.51 6.24 -34.42
N GLU A 62 -15.06 7.44 -34.57
CA GLU A 62 -15.51 7.97 -35.87
C GLU A 62 -14.41 7.94 -36.94
N ASN A 63 -13.16 8.15 -36.53
CA ASN A 63 -11.97 8.11 -37.39
C ASN A 63 -11.60 6.69 -37.88
N LEU A 64 -12.11 5.63 -37.25
CA LEU A 64 -11.88 4.22 -37.60
C LEU A 64 -13.09 3.57 -38.33
N VAL A 65 -14.21 4.28 -38.44
CA VAL A 65 -15.39 3.81 -39.18
C VAL A 65 -15.01 3.59 -40.65
N GLY A 66 -15.26 2.39 -41.17
CA GLY A 66 -14.90 1.99 -42.54
C GLY A 66 -13.43 1.57 -42.72
N LYS A 67 -12.58 1.68 -41.69
CA LYS A 67 -11.15 1.33 -41.73
C LYS A 67 -10.79 0.04 -41.00
N MET A 68 -11.76 -0.59 -40.33
CA MET A 68 -11.56 -1.78 -39.49
C MET A 68 -10.94 -2.98 -40.23
N ASN A 69 -11.19 -3.11 -41.53
CA ASN A 69 -10.67 -4.21 -42.36
C ASN A 69 -9.35 -3.84 -43.08
N LEU A 70 -8.80 -2.64 -42.86
CA LEU A 70 -7.53 -2.26 -43.47
C LEU A 70 -6.39 -3.07 -42.83
N PRO A 71 -5.35 -3.42 -43.60
CA PRO A 71 -4.18 -4.10 -43.06
C PRO A 71 -3.41 -3.15 -42.14
N ALA A 72 -3.28 -3.51 -40.87
CA ALA A 72 -2.43 -2.79 -39.93
C ALA A 72 -0.98 -3.28 -40.00
N VAL A 73 -0.79 -4.61 -40.09
CA VAL A 73 0.53 -5.24 -40.17
C VAL A 73 0.51 -6.44 -41.12
N HIS A 74 1.54 -6.58 -41.96
CA HIS A 74 1.85 -7.81 -42.67
C HIS A 74 3.03 -8.51 -42.00
N VAL A 75 2.90 -9.82 -41.77
CA VAL A 75 3.93 -10.68 -41.21
C VAL A 75 4.25 -11.75 -42.22
N SER A 76 5.51 -11.85 -42.64
CA SER A 76 6.00 -12.85 -43.57
C SER A 76 7.10 -13.68 -42.91
N LEU A 77 6.98 -15.01 -42.97
CA LEU A 77 7.96 -15.95 -42.43
C LEU A 77 8.50 -16.79 -43.60
N PRO A 78 9.79 -16.70 -43.92
CA PRO A 78 10.40 -17.56 -44.93
C PRO A 78 10.43 -19.01 -44.42
N THR A 79 10.00 -19.95 -45.25
CA THR A 79 10.14 -21.39 -45.01
C THR A 79 11.01 -22.00 -46.10
N PRO A 80 11.52 -23.24 -45.93
CA PRO A 80 12.34 -23.90 -46.94
C PRO A 80 11.67 -24.04 -48.32
N THR A 81 10.33 -24.00 -48.38
CA THR A 81 9.56 -24.22 -49.62
C THR A 81 8.85 -22.96 -50.14
N ALA A 82 8.45 -22.03 -49.28
CA ALA A 82 7.77 -20.77 -49.65
C ALA A 82 7.74 -19.76 -48.48
N SER A 83 7.56 -18.47 -48.75
CA SER A 83 7.24 -17.51 -47.68
C SER A 83 5.74 -17.54 -47.36
N ILE A 84 5.40 -17.80 -46.10
CA ILE A 84 4.02 -17.69 -45.62
C ILE A 84 3.81 -16.23 -45.21
N THR A 85 2.73 -15.59 -45.65
CA THR A 85 2.38 -14.22 -45.26
C THR A 85 1.01 -14.19 -44.60
N ARG A 86 0.88 -13.49 -43.46
CA ARG A 86 -0.38 -13.21 -42.78
C ARG A 86 -0.57 -11.71 -42.57
N VAL A 87 -1.84 -11.30 -42.49
CA VAL A 87 -2.25 -9.91 -42.30
C VAL A 87 -2.96 -9.81 -40.96
N ILE A 88 -2.62 -8.79 -40.19
CA ILE A 88 -3.34 -8.36 -38.99
C ILE A 88 -4.06 -7.07 -39.37
N ASP A 89 -5.38 -7.07 -39.29
CA ASP A 89 -6.22 -5.92 -39.59
C ASP A 89 -6.43 -5.00 -38.38
N VAL A 90 -6.95 -3.80 -38.63
CA VAL A 90 -7.24 -2.80 -37.59
C VAL A 90 -8.21 -3.34 -36.54
N GLN A 91 -9.21 -4.11 -36.95
CA GLN A 91 -10.20 -4.72 -36.05
C GLN A 91 -9.56 -5.61 -35.00
N THR A 92 -8.63 -6.47 -35.42
CA THR A 92 -7.90 -7.39 -34.54
C THR A 92 -7.09 -6.61 -33.50
N VAL A 93 -6.38 -5.56 -33.93
CA VAL A 93 -5.57 -4.73 -33.02
C VAL A 93 -6.46 -3.94 -32.06
N TYR A 94 -7.54 -3.32 -32.55
CA TYR A 94 -8.49 -2.55 -31.75
C TYR A 94 -9.17 -3.40 -30.66
N ASN A 95 -9.60 -4.62 -31.02
CA ASN A 95 -10.22 -5.54 -30.08
C ASN A 95 -9.23 -5.98 -28.99
N ALA A 96 -8.00 -6.33 -29.38
CA ALA A 96 -6.96 -6.73 -28.44
C ALA A 96 -6.54 -5.58 -27.49
N LEU A 97 -6.54 -4.33 -27.98
CA LEU A 97 -6.34 -3.12 -27.17
C LEU A 97 -7.41 -2.95 -26.10
N ARG A 98 -8.69 -3.04 -26.47
CA ARG A 98 -9.82 -2.85 -25.54
C ARG A 98 -9.87 -3.87 -24.40
N GLN A 99 -9.31 -5.06 -24.63
CA GLN A 99 -9.24 -6.12 -23.63
C GLN A 99 -8.16 -5.88 -22.56
N ARG A 100 -7.20 -4.97 -22.80
CA ARG A 100 -6.13 -4.66 -21.85
C ARG A 100 -6.64 -3.84 -20.66
N PRO A 101 -6.40 -4.27 -19.40
CA PRO A 101 -6.72 -3.47 -18.22
C PRO A 101 -6.07 -2.07 -18.25
N GLU A 102 -4.88 -1.98 -18.84
CA GLU A 102 -4.11 -0.76 -19.01
C GLU A 102 -4.84 0.24 -19.92
N TYR A 103 -5.47 -0.24 -21.00
CA TYR A 103 -6.26 0.59 -21.91
C TYR A 103 -7.48 1.20 -21.21
N LYS A 104 -8.17 0.42 -20.36
CA LYS A 104 -9.33 0.92 -19.59
C LYS A 104 -8.94 2.02 -18.60
N ARG A 105 -7.77 1.91 -17.97
CA ARG A 105 -7.23 2.95 -17.06
C ARG A 105 -6.83 4.21 -17.82
N LEU A 106 -6.28 4.04 -19.02
CA LEU A 106 -5.86 5.14 -19.88
C LEU A 106 -7.03 6.06 -20.28
N MET A 107 -8.23 5.51 -20.47
CA MET A 107 -9.43 6.29 -20.87
C MET A 107 -9.88 7.33 -19.82
N GLY A 108 -9.43 7.22 -18.57
CA GLY A 108 -9.68 8.21 -17.50
C GLY A 108 -8.57 9.25 -17.33
N MET A 109 -7.50 9.22 -18.14
CA MET A 109 -6.33 10.09 -18.00
C MET A 109 -6.35 11.31 -18.93
N PRO A 110 -5.59 12.38 -18.63
CA PRO A 110 -5.49 13.55 -19.50
C PRO A 110 -4.94 13.21 -20.90
N PRO A 111 -5.29 13.98 -21.96
CA PRO A 111 -4.93 13.67 -23.36
C PRO A 111 -3.44 13.43 -23.62
N ALA A 112 -2.55 14.21 -23.00
CA ALA A 112 -1.10 14.05 -23.16
C ALA A 112 -0.62 12.67 -22.65
N PHE A 113 -1.09 12.25 -21.48
CA PHE A 113 -0.81 10.92 -20.94
C PHE A 113 -1.43 9.81 -21.81
N ARG A 114 -2.62 10.03 -22.37
CA ARG A 114 -3.24 9.07 -23.30
C ARG A 114 -2.42 8.87 -24.56
N ALA A 115 -1.84 9.92 -25.12
CA ALA A 115 -0.98 9.80 -26.30
C ALA A 115 0.30 9.00 -25.98
N SER A 116 1.01 9.37 -24.92
CA SER A 116 2.32 8.80 -24.59
C SER A 116 2.27 7.38 -24.04
N PHE A 117 1.23 7.00 -23.28
CA PHE A 117 1.05 5.64 -22.76
C PHE A 117 0.18 4.78 -23.68
N GLY A 118 -0.73 5.38 -24.46
CA GLY A 118 -1.56 4.66 -25.42
C GLY A 118 -0.74 4.01 -26.53
N SER A 119 0.30 4.71 -27.01
CA SER A 119 1.28 4.13 -27.93
C SER A 119 1.95 2.89 -27.35
N GLN A 120 2.28 2.91 -26.05
CA GLN A 120 2.93 1.79 -25.37
C GLN A 120 2.06 0.55 -25.32
N ILE A 121 0.78 0.74 -25.00
CA ILE A 121 -0.18 -0.35 -24.93
C ILE A 121 -0.43 -0.92 -26.33
N ARG A 122 -0.56 -0.06 -27.35
CA ARG A 122 -0.74 -0.47 -28.75
C ARG A 122 0.42 -1.35 -29.22
N GLU A 123 1.66 -0.96 -28.97
CA GLU A 123 2.81 -1.77 -29.35
C GLU A 123 2.88 -3.10 -28.60
N GLY A 124 2.59 -3.11 -27.29
CA GLY A 124 2.54 -4.35 -26.52
C GLY A 124 1.49 -5.33 -27.07
N VAL A 125 0.36 -4.81 -27.54
CA VAL A 125 -0.67 -5.59 -28.22
C VAL A 125 -0.20 -6.09 -29.59
N LEU A 126 0.38 -5.22 -30.42
CA LEU A 126 0.94 -5.61 -31.71
C LEU A 126 1.99 -6.71 -31.55
N LYS A 127 2.92 -6.58 -30.59
CA LYS A 127 3.95 -7.60 -30.31
C LYS A 127 3.34 -8.96 -30.01
N GLY A 128 2.31 -9.00 -29.16
CA GLY A 128 1.57 -10.22 -28.86
C GLY A 128 0.91 -10.82 -30.09
N LEU A 129 0.21 -10.01 -30.89
CA LEU A 129 -0.48 -10.48 -32.09
C LEU A 129 0.49 -11.02 -33.16
N ILE A 130 1.61 -10.35 -33.40
CA ILE A 130 2.60 -10.85 -34.37
C ILE A 130 3.28 -12.11 -33.86
N MET A 131 3.57 -12.21 -32.56
CA MET A 131 4.05 -13.45 -31.96
C MET A 131 3.11 -14.62 -32.26
N GLU A 132 1.81 -14.42 -32.01
CA GLU A 132 0.78 -15.43 -32.26
C GLU A 132 0.74 -15.82 -33.75
N GLN A 133 0.87 -14.85 -34.66
CA GLN A 133 0.94 -15.15 -36.10
C GLN A 133 2.19 -15.94 -36.46
N LEU A 134 3.37 -15.57 -35.95
CA LEU A 134 4.63 -16.26 -36.23
C LEU A 134 4.61 -17.72 -35.76
N VAL A 135 4.12 -17.96 -34.54
CA VAL A 135 3.96 -19.32 -34.00
C VAL A 135 2.96 -20.11 -34.84
N GLY A 136 1.83 -19.49 -35.24
CA GLY A 136 0.85 -20.11 -36.12
C GLY A 136 1.39 -20.44 -37.52
N MET A 137 2.23 -19.57 -38.08
CA MET A 137 2.88 -19.77 -39.39
C MET A 137 3.94 -20.87 -39.31
N TYR A 138 4.72 -20.91 -38.22
CA TYR A 138 5.64 -22.01 -37.95
C TYR A 138 4.91 -23.35 -37.83
N ALA A 139 3.81 -23.39 -37.08
CA ALA A 139 2.99 -24.59 -36.93
C ALA A 139 2.44 -25.06 -38.28
N GLN A 140 1.94 -24.14 -39.10
CA GLN A 140 1.46 -24.42 -40.46
C GLN A 140 2.58 -24.99 -41.35
N ALA A 141 3.77 -24.38 -41.33
CA ALA A 141 4.91 -24.84 -42.11
C ALA A 141 5.39 -26.24 -41.73
N ASN A 142 5.23 -26.63 -40.46
CA ASN A 142 5.68 -27.91 -39.92
C ASN A 142 4.54 -28.93 -39.70
N GLY A 143 3.33 -28.65 -40.19
CA GLY A 143 2.19 -29.56 -40.08
C GLY A 143 1.68 -29.79 -38.65
N ILE A 144 1.97 -28.88 -37.72
CA ILE A 144 1.52 -28.95 -36.32
C ILE A 144 0.08 -28.43 -36.25
N LYS A 145 -0.86 -29.28 -35.82
CA LYS A 145 -2.28 -28.92 -35.68
C LYS A 145 -2.91 -29.64 -34.49
N PRO A 146 -3.79 -28.97 -33.72
CA PRO A 146 -4.61 -29.61 -32.71
C PRO A 146 -5.50 -30.71 -33.30
N SER A 147 -5.80 -31.72 -32.48
CA SER A 147 -6.72 -32.81 -32.86
C SER A 147 -8.19 -32.37 -32.84
N ALA A 148 -8.55 -31.41 -31.99
CA ALA A 148 -9.89 -30.85 -31.89
C ALA A 148 -10.08 -29.66 -32.85
N THR A 149 -11.28 -29.54 -33.42
CA THR A 149 -11.65 -28.35 -34.21
C THR A 149 -11.95 -27.15 -33.30
N PRO A 150 -11.87 -25.91 -33.80
CA PRO A 150 -12.27 -24.72 -33.06
C PRO A 150 -13.65 -24.86 -32.41
N GLN A 151 -14.62 -25.41 -33.13
CA GLN A 151 -15.98 -25.63 -32.64
C GLN A 151 -16.04 -26.67 -31.52
N ALA A 152 -15.26 -27.75 -31.61
CA ALA A 152 -15.19 -28.76 -30.56
C ALA A 152 -14.58 -28.19 -29.26
N MET A 153 -13.54 -27.36 -29.37
CA MET A 153 -12.92 -26.67 -28.23
C MET A 153 -13.89 -25.74 -27.52
N VAL A 154 -14.65 -24.96 -28.29
CA VAL A 154 -15.73 -24.12 -27.75
C VAL A 154 -16.80 -24.97 -27.05
N GLY A 155 -17.17 -26.12 -27.62
CA GLY A 155 -18.09 -27.07 -27.01
C GLY A 155 -17.65 -27.52 -25.62
N VAL A 156 -16.35 -27.77 -25.42
CA VAL A 156 -15.78 -28.13 -24.10
C VAL A 156 -15.89 -26.98 -23.10
N VAL A 157 -15.64 -25.74 -23.51
CA VAL A 157 -15.79 -24.57 -22.63
C VAL A 157 -17.26 -24.36 -22.26
N ARG A 158 -18.16 -24.49 -23.24
CA ARG A 158 -19.61 -24.37 -23.07
C ARG A 158 -20.15 -25.39 -22.06
N GLN A 159 -19.62 -26.61 -22.02
CA GLN A 159 -20.06 -27.65 -21.08
C GLN A 159 -19.68 -27.38 -19.61
N LYS A 160 -18.70 -26.51 -19.36
CA LYS A 160 -18.19 -26.22 -17.99
C LYS A 160 -18.97 -25.12 -17.27
N MET A 161 -19.97 -24.51 -17.90
CA MET A 161 -20.73 -23.39 -17.33
C MET A 161 -22.17 -23.36 -17.85
N ALA A 162 -23.06 -22.61 -17.21
CA ALA A 162 -24.42 -22.46 -17.70
C ALA A 162 -24.44 -21.70 -19.05
N PRO A 163 -25.41 -21.96 -19.96
CA PRO A 163 -25.48 -21.28 -21.26
C PRO A 163 -25.53 -19.75 -21.15
N VAL A 164 -26.18 -19.23 -20.11
CA VAL A 164 -26.26 -17.79 -19.83
C VAL A 164 -24.88 -17.24 -19.45
N ASP A 165 -24.11 -17.98 -18.65
CA ASP A 165 -22.76 -17.60 -18.23
C ASP A 165 -21.77 -17.65 -19.39
N PHE A 166 -21.90 -18.66 -20.27
CA PHE A 166 -21.07 -18.79 -21.47
C PHE A 166 -21.27 -17.61 -22.42
N ASN A 167 -22.54 -17.28 -22.71
CA ASN A 167 -22.86 -16.13 -23.56
C ASN A 167 -22.41 -14.83 -22.88
N ARG A 168 -22.68 -14.64 -21.59
CA ARG A 168 -22.19 -13.48 -20.82
C ARG A 168 -20.67 -13.35 -20.91
N ARG A 169 -19.92 -14.44 -20.77
CA ARG A 169 -18.45 -14.43 -20.85
C ARG A 169 -17.95 -14.10 -22.26
N LEU A 170 -18.56 -14.66 -23.31
CA LEU A 170 -18.27 -14.26 -24.71
C LEU A 170 -18.50 -12.75 -24.91
N HIS A 171 -19.59 -12.22 -24.33
CA HIS A 171 -19.91 -10.79 -24.36
C HIS A 171 -18.92 -9.93 -23.56
N GLU A 172 -18.54 -10.33 -22.34
CA GLU A 172 -17.53 -9.65 -21.52
C GLU A 172 -16.16 -9.58 -22.22
N MET A 173 -15.83 -10.61 -23.00
CA MET A 173 -14.60 -10.67 -23.79
C MET A 173 -14.73 -9.92 -25.14
N GLY A 174 -15.94 -9.53 -25.56
CA GLY A 174 -16.17 -8.92 -26.87
C GLY A 174 -15.82 -9.85 -28.03
N LEU A 175 -16.03 -11.17 -27.87
CA LEU A 175 -15.72 -12.19 -28.87
C LEU A 175 -16.99 -12.88 -29.34
N THR A 176 -17.05 -13.16 -30.63
CA THR A 176 -17.98 -14.14 -31.19
C THR A 176 -17.55 -15.56 -30.82
N GLU A 177 -18.47 -16.51 -30.93
CA GLU A 177 -18.17 -17.92 -30.69
C GLU A 177 -17.08 -18.45 -31.64
N LYS A 178 -17.10 -17.99 -32.90
CA LYS A 178 -16.07 -18.31 -33.90
C LYS A 178 -14.71 -17.77 -33.46
N GLU A 179 -14.62 -16.50 -33.08
CA GLU A 179 -13.37 -15.87 -32.65
C GLU A 179 -12.83 -16.51 -31.36
N LEU A 180 -13.69 -16.91 -30.42
CA LEU A 180 -13.28 -17.70 -29.26
C LEU A 180 -12.67 -19.03 -29.71
N GLY A 181 -13.31 -19.72 -30.65
CA GLY A 181 -12.79 -20.97 -31.20
C GLY A 181 -11.43 -20.79 -31.88
N ASP A 182 -11.29 -19.77 -32.71
CA ASP A 182 -10.03 -19.45 -33.41
C ASP A 182 -8.92 -19.11 -32.41
N ARG A 183 -9.24 -18.39 -31.33
CA ARG A 183 -8.31 -18.09 -30.23
C ARG A 183 -7.90 -19.33 -29.45
N LEU A 184 -8.85 -20.17 -29.03
CA LEU A 184 -8.56 -21.43 -28.32
C LEU A 184 -7.69 -22.36 -29.18
N TYR A 185 -7.96 -22.38 -30.49
CA TYR A 185 -7.18 -23.15 -31.44
C TYR A 185 -5.74 -22.65 -31.56
N LEU A 186 -5.52 -21.33 -31.61
CA LEU A 186 -4.19 -20.72 -31.59
C LEU A 186 -3.46 -20.93 -30.25
N GLU A 187 -4.17 -20.83 -29.12
CA GLU A 187 -3.62 -21.12 -27.78
C GLU A 187 -3.15 -22.58 -27.68
N GLU A 188 -3.93 -23.53 -28.22
CA GLU A 188 -3.52 -24.95 -28.25
C GLU A 188 -2.36 -25.18 -29.22
N ILE A 189 -2.32 -24.52 -30.39
CA ILE A 189 -1.14 -24.52 -31.27
C ILE A 189 0.09 -24.04 -30.52
N LYS A 190 0.00 -22.90 -29.84
CA LYS A 190 1.12 -22.32 -29.09
C LYS A 190 1.65 -23.32 -28.06
N LYS A 191 0.76 -23.93 -27.30
CA LYS A 191 1.10 -24.96 -26.31
C LYS A 191 1.75 -26.20 -26.95
N MET A 192 1.25 -26.68 -28.08
CA MET A 192 1.87 -27.81 -28.79
C MET A 192 3.27 -27.46 -29.31
N VAL A 193 3.42 -26.28 -29.92
CA VAL A 193 4.73 -25.79 -30.39
C VAL A 193 5.68 -25.65 -29.20
N GLU A 194 5.25 -25.04 -28.10
CA GLU A 194 6.03 -24.91 -26.87
C GLU A 194 6.47 -26.28 -26.35
N GLN A 195 5.58 -27.27 -26.28
CA GLN A 195 5.92 -28.64 -25.86
C GLN A 195 6.92 -29.33 -26.79
N ILE A 196 6.81 -29.13 -28.11
CA ILE A 196 7.74 -29.69 -29.09
C ILE A 196 9.11 -29.03 -28.96
N MET A 197 9.14 -27.70 -28.87
CA MET A 197 10.37 -26.92 -28.87
C MET A 197 11.10 -26.94 -27.53
N SER A 198 10.39 -27.17 -26.42
CA SER A 198 10.93 -27.32 -25.07
C SER A 198 11.15 -28.78 -24.67
N ARG A 199 11.06 -29.74 -25.59
CA ARG A 199 11.26 -31.15 -25.27
C ARG A 199 12.70 -31.42 -24.80
N PRO A 200 12.91 -32.01 -23.61
CA PRO A 200 14.25 -32.25 -23.10
C PRO A 200 14.98 -33.32 -23.92
N VAL A 201 16.28 -33.09 -24.13
CA VAL A 201 17.22 -34.02 -24.72
C VAL A 201 17.84 -34.86 -23.60
N PRO A 202 17.90 -36.20 -23.72
CA PRO A 202 18.59 -37.03 -22.73
C PRO A 202 20.05 -36.58 -22.56
N ALA A 203 20.52 -36.51 -21.31
CA ALA A 203 21.88 -36.03 -21.00
C ALA A 203 22.97 -36.80 -21.77
N ALA A 204 22.78 -38.12 -21.97
CA ALA A 204 23.70 -38.96 -22.74
C ALA A 204 23.78 -38.61 -24.23
N SER A 205 22.74 -37.98 -24.79
CA SER A 205 22.68 -37.57 -26.19
C SER A 205 23.16 -36.15 -26.42
N ALA A 206 23.31 -35.34 -25.36
CA ALA A 206 23.81 -33.97 -25.44
C ALA A 206 25.35 -33.93 -25.51
N THR A 207 25.94 -34.55 -26.52
CA THR A 207 27.39 -34.46 -26.80
C THR A 207 27.76 -33.10 -27.39
N ASP A 208 29.03 -32.73 -27.36
CA ASP A 208 29.49 -31.45 -27.92
C ASP A 208 29.22 -31.35 -29.42
N GLU A 209 29.31 -32.47 -30.15
CA GLU A 209 28.96 -32.54 -31.58
C GLU A 209 27.46 -32.30 -31.80
N PHE A 210 26.60 -32.88 -30.97
CA PHE A 210 25.16 -32.64 -31.02
C PHE A 210 24.83 -31.17 -30.73
N LEU A 211 25.42 -30.59 -29.67
CA LEU A 211 25.21 -29.19 -29.30
C LEU A 211 25.68 -28.24 -30.41
N LYS A 212 26.82 -28.53 -31.03
CA LYS A 212 27.34 -27.74 -32.14
C LYS A 212 26.46 -27.85 -33.38
N SER A 213 25.97 -29.05 -33.71
CA SER A 213 25.04 -29.26 -34.81
C SER A 213 23.70 -28.54 -34.56
N PHE A 214 23.16 -28.63 -33.35
CA PHE A 214 21.96 -27.90 -32.96
C PHE A 214 22.17 -26.39 -33.07
N TYR A 215 23.30 -25.88 -32.59
CA TYR A 215 23.65 -24.47 -32.67
C TYR A 215 23.74 -23.99 -34.13
N GLU A 216 24.44 -24.70 -35.02
CA GLU A 216 24.55 -24.29 -36.42
C GLU A 216 23.20 -24.33 -37.16
N GLN A 217 22.36 -25.34 -36.88
CA GLN A 217 21.01 -25.42 -37.46
C GLN A 217 20.08 -24.31 -36.96
N ASN A 218 20.36 -23.75 -35.77
CA ASN A 218 19.50 -22.77 -35.10
C ASN A 218 20.23 -21.45 -34.85
N LYS A 219 21.26 -21.15 -35.64
CA LYS A 219 22.17 -20.01 -35.43
C LYS A 219 21.45 -18.68 -35.33
N ILE A 220 20.35 -18.54 -36.06
CA ILE A 220 19.49 -17.35 -36.06
C ILE A 220 18.85 -17.05 -34.70
N ARG A 221 18.67 -18.05 -33.82
CA ARG A 221 18.17 -17.89 -32.44
C ARG A 221 19.15 -17.16 -31.52
N PHE A 222 20.43 -17.17 -31.88
CA PHE A 222 21.53 -16.62 -31.09
C PHE A 222 22.13 -15.36 -31.73
N LYS A 223 21.44 -14.81 -32.73
CA LYS A 223 21.74 -13.49 -33.28
C LYS A 223 21.29 -12.44 -32.25
N LYS A 224 22.23 -11.60 -31.82
CA LYS A 224 21.95 -10.39 -31.04
C LYS A 224 21.38 -9.32 -31.96
N ASP A 225 20.67 -8.37 -31.38
CA ASP A 225 20.27 -7.15 -32.08
C ASP A 225 21.52 -6.43 -32.62
N ASP A 226 21.37 -5.70 -33.73
CA ASP A 226 22.46 -4.83 -34.17
C ASP A 226 22.63 -3.74 -33.10
N GLU A 227 23.81 -3.15 -32.91
CA GLU A 227 24.04 -2.12 -31.88
C GLU A 227 24.59 -0.85 -32.54
N VAL A 228 24.02 0.30 -32.18
CA VAL A 228 24.50 1.63 -32.58
C VAL A 228 25.00 2.35 -31.33
N SER A 229 26.29 2.65 -31.29
CA SER A 229 26.84 3.59 -30.32
C SER A 229 26.74 5.00 -30.88
N LEU A 230 26.27 5.93 -30.06
CA LEU A 230 26.06 7.32 -30.43
C LEU A 230 26.42 8.27 -29.29
N ARG A 231 26.72 9.53 -29.66
CA ARG A 231 26.74 10.67 -28.75
C ARG A 231 25.50 11.51 -28.97
N HIS A 232 24.98 12.07 -27.88
CA HIS A 232 23.66 12.71 -27.86
C HIS A 232 23.71 14.04 -27.11
N LEU A 233 23.06 15.05 -27.70
CA LEU A 233 22.80 16.36 -27.11
C LEU A 233 21.31 16.67 -27.23
N VAL A 234 20.72 17.22 -26.16
CA VAL A 234 19.37 17.82 -26.17
C VAL A 234 19.50 19.30 -25.90
N ILE A 235 18.78 20.09 -26.68
CA ILE A 235 18.54 21.50 -26.38
C ILE A 235 17.12 21.57 -25.82
N SER A 236 17.00 21.69 -24.50
CA SER A 236 15.71 21.63 -23.82
C SER A 236 15.10 23.03 -23.68
N PRO A 237 13.78 23.19 -23.85
CA PRO A 237 13.10 24.43 -23.50
C PRO A 237 13.33 24.85 -22.04
N GLU A 238 13.51 23.90 -21.12
CA GLU A 238 13.71 24.20 -19.69
C GLU A 238 15.06 24.90 -19.41
N ASP A 239 16.07 24.73 -20.28
CA ASP A 239 17.36 25.41 -20.16
C ASP A 239 17.23 26.94 -20.30
N PHE A 240 16.07 27.42 -20.78
CA PHE A 240 15.74 28.83 -20.99
C PHE A 240 14.78 29.39 -19.94
N ALA A 241 14.56 28.69 -18.82
CA ALA A 241 13.72 29.16 -17.74
C ALA A 241 14.20 30.51 -17.18
N GLY A 242 13.26 31.45 -16.98
CA GLY A 242 13.56 32.79 -16.46
C GLY A 242 14.24 33.76 -17.43
N GLN A 243 14.53 33.34 -18.68
CA GLN A 243 15.15 34.21 -19.69
C GLN A 243 14.15 35.12 -20.42
N THR A 244 12.85 34.93 -20.20
CA THR A 244 11.78 35.71 -20.82
C THR A 244 10.79 36.17 -19.75
N ALA A 245 10.67 37.48 -19.55
CA ALA A 245 9.63 38.05 -18.70
C ALA A 245 8.36 38.23 -19.54
N ILE A 246 7.31 37.47 -19.24
CA ILE A 246 6.00 37.65 -19.87
C ILE A 246 5.30 38.83 -19.20
N THR A 247 4.94 39.83 -20.00
CA THR A 247 4.28 41.06 -19.56
C THR A 247 2.76 40.88 -19.44
N GLU A 248 2.09 41.72 -18.64
CA GLU A 248 0.62 41.69 -18.54
C GLU A 248 -0.04 42.05 -19.87
N GLU A 249 0.61 42.89 -20.68
CA GLU A 249 0.19 43.24 -22.03
C GLU A 249 0.17 42.02 -22.95
N GLU A 250 1.21 41.17 -22.91
CA GLU A 250 1.28 39.93 -23.70
C GLU A 250 0.23 38.91 -23.26
N ILE A 251 -0.01 38.77 -21.94
CA ILE A 251 -1.05 37.89 -21.40
C ILE A 251 -2.43 38.35 -21.88
N LYS A 252 -2.67 39.66 -21.87
CA LYS A 252 -3.92 40.25 -22.34
C LYS A 252 -4.09 40.09 -23.85
N GLU A 253 -3.04 40.34 -24.63
CA GLU A 253 -3.05 40.15 -26.09
C GLU A 253 -3.32 38.69 -26.46
N TYR A 254 -2.65 37.75 -25.77
CA TYR A 254 -2.89 36.33 -25.95
C TYR A 254 -4.34 35.95 -25.63
N PHE A 255 -4.87 36.41 -24.49
CA PHE A 255 -6.27 36.19 -24.13
C PHE A 255 -7.23 36.73 -25.21
N ASP A 256 -7.01 37.96 -25.67
CA ASP A 256 -7.88 38.60 -26.66
C ASP A 256 -7.84 37.89 -28.03
N LYS A 257 -6.67 37.38 -28.43
CA LYS A 257 -6.48 36.63 -29.67
C LYS A 257 -6.98 35.19 -29.59
N HIS A 258 -6.89 34.57 -28.41
CA HIS A 258 -7.27 33.17 -28.15
C HIS A 258 -8.54 33.05 -27.31
N ARG A 259 -9.45 34.02 -27.43
CA ARG A 259 -10.73 34.04 -26.69
C ARG A 259 -11.48 32.70 -26.72
N LYS A 260 -11.46 32.02 -27.87
CA LYS A 260 -12.09 30.71 -28.07
C LYS A 260 -11.50 29.59 -27.21
N ASP A 261 -10.23 29.68 -26.82
CA ASP A 261 -9.53 28.66 -26.01
C ASP A 261 -9.84 28.83 -24.51
N PHE A 262 -10.31 30.01 -24.11
CA PHE A 262 -10.73 30.35 -22.75
C PHE A 262 -12.26 30.44 -22.63
N MET A 263 -12.95 29.58 -23.36
CA MET A 263 -14.38 29.38 -23.20
C MET A 263 -14.62 28.36 -22.08
N SER A 264 -15.70 28.52 -21.33
CA SER A 264 -16.15 27.47 -20.41
C SER A 264 -16.39 26.18 -21.20
N SER A 265 -16.38 25.03 -20.53
CA SER A 265 -16.99 23.85 -21.16
C SER A 265 -18.49 24.07 -21.36
N LYS A 266 -19.15 23.12 -22.04
CA LYS A 266 -20.61 23.12 -22.19
C LYS A 266 -21.23 23.33 -20.81
N ARG A 267 -22.14 24.29 -20.68
CA ARG A 267 -22.78 24.61 -19.41
C ARG A 267 -24.06 23.80 -19.27
N VAL A 268 -24.44 23.47 -18.04
CA VAL A 268 -25.63 22.64 -17.77
C VAL A 268 -26.54 23.32 -16.76
N SER A 269 -27.84 23.38 -17.07
CA SER A 269 -28.90 23.68 -16.12
C SER A 269 -29.47 22.36 -15.63
N VAL A 270 -29.49 22.15 -14.32
CA VAL A 270 -29.97 20.91 -13.71
C VAL A 270 -30.88 21.16 -12.53
N LEU A 271 -31.73 20.18 -12.28
CA LEU A 271 -32.39 19.98 -11.01
C LEU A 271 -31.63 18.91 -10.23
N HIS A 272 -31.56 19.06 -8.92
CA HIS A 272 -30.70 18.29 -8.02
C HIS A 272 -31.41 17.94 -6.71
N MET A 273 -31.21 16.69 -6.28
CA MET A 273 -31.54 16.24 -4.93
C MET A 273 -30.28 15.68 -4.28
N VAL A 274 -30.08 15.97 -3.00
CA VAL A 274 -28.99 15.39 -2.20
C VAL A 274 -29.51 14.89 -0.86
N ILE A 275 -29.05 13.73 -0.43
CA ILE A 275 -29.31 13.21 0.91
C ILE A 275 -27.98 12.95 1.60
N ASN A 276 -27.83 13.50 2.82
CA ASN A 276 -26.74 13.17 3.72
C ASN A 276 -27.23 12.12 4.73
N PRO A 277 -26.90 10.82 4.55
CA PRO A 277 -27.34 9.76 5.46
C PRO A 277 -26.74 9.87 6.86
N ASP A 278 -25.66 10.64 7.04
CA ASP A 278 -25.02 10.85 8.34
C ASP A 278 -25.59 12.08 9.08
N ASP A 279 -26.57 12.77 8.50
CA ASP A 279 -27.32 13.82 9.19
C ASP A 279 -28.04 13.25 10.44
N PRO A 280 -27.96 13.90 11.62
CA PRO A 280 -28.57 13.41 12.84
C PRO A 280 -30.09 13.22 12.75
N ALA A 281 -30.80 14.15 12.10
CA ALA A 281 -32.25 14.08 11.99
C ALA A 281 -32.67 12.94 11.05
N PHE A 282 -31.95 12.76 9.94
CA PHE A 282 -32.18 11.66 9.02
C PHE A 282 -31.93 10.29 9.68
N ARG A 283 -30.82 10.14 10.43
CA ARG A 283 -30.49 8.90 11.13
C ARG A 283 -31.50 8.53 12.20
N GLN A 284 -31.92 9.48 13.03
CA GLN A 284 -32.86 9.22 14.12
C GLN A 284 -34.25 8.80 13.63
N ALA A 285 -34.63 9.18 12.40
CA ALA A 285 -35.89 8.78 11.79
C ALA A 285 -35.91 7.31 11.29
N ILE A 286 -34.77 6.60 11.29
CA ILE A 286 -34.68 5.22 10.80
C ILE A 286 -35.14 4.23 11.88
N PRO A 287 -36.20 3.43 11.62
CA PRO A 287 -36.63 2.38 12.54
C PRO A 287 -35.61 1.22 12.53
N VAL A 288 -35.34 0.66 13.71
CA VAL A 288 -34.50 -0.52 13.87
C VAL A 288 -35.35 -1.63 14.46
N GLU A 289 -35.61 -2.67 13.65
CA GLU A 289 -36.46 -3.79 14.04
C GLU A 289 -35.74 -4.74 15.01
N GLU A 290 -36.49 -5.23 16.00
CA GLU A 290 -35.97 -6.15 17.03
C GLU A 290 -35.35 -7.43 16.43
N SER A 291 -35.93 -7.93 15.34
CA SER A 291 -35.42 -9.11 14.63
C SER A 291 -34.04 -8.88 14.01
N GLU A 292 -33.76 -7.65 13.55
CA GLU A 292 -32.47 -7.30 12.95
C GLU A 292 -31.38 -7.25 14.01
N ILE A 293 -31.67 -6.65 15.17
CA ILE A 293 -30.75 -6.60 16.31
C ILE A 293 -30.38 -8.03 16.74
N ARG A 294 -31.37 -8.92 16.85
CA ARG A 294 -31.16 -10.33 17.21
C ARG A 294 -30.31 -11.09 16.19
N ARG A 295 -30.58 -10.88 14.89
CA ARG A 295 -29.79 -11.51 13.81
C ARG A 295 -28.34 -11.04 13.86
N ARG A 296 -28.11 -9.72 13.92
CA ARG A 296 -26.77 -9.13 13.94
C ARG A 296 -25.96 -9.61 15.16
N TYR A 297 -26.60 -9.67 16.32
CA TYR A 297 -25.98 -10.21 17.53
C TYR A 297 -25.58 -11.68 17.38
N ALA A 298 -26.44 -12.52 16.78
CA ALA A 298 -26.14 -13.94 16.57
C ALA A 298 -24.97 -14.15 15.58
N GLU A 299 -24.93 -13.37 14.49
CA GLU A 299 -23.85 -13.43 13.49
C GLU A 299 -22.49 -12.96 14.05
N GLN A 300 -22.50 -12.08 15.05
CA GLN A 300 -21.30 -11.46 15.62
C GLN A 300 -21.03 -11.91 17.06
N ILE A 301 -21.58 -13.05 17.50
CA ILE A 301 -21.50 -13.48 18.91
C ILE A 301 -20.05 -13.58 19.45
N GLU A 302 -19.09 -13.88 18.58
CA GLU A 302 -17.66 -13.93 18.92
C GLU A 302 -17.08 -12.56 19.32
N THR A 303 -17.57 -11.46 18.75
CA THR A 303 -17.12 -10.10 19.10
C THR A 303 -17.70 -9.61 20.43
N PHE A 304 -18.71 -10.32 20.95
CA PHE A 304 -19.36 -10.06 22.22
C PHE A 304 -18.85 -10.99 23.34
N LYS A 305 -17.75 -11.72 23.15
CA LYS A 305 -17.12 -12.51 24.21
C LYS A 305 -16.18 -11.65 25.06
N GLU A 306 -16.47 -11.55 26.35
CA GLU A 306 -15.55 -11.04 27.35
C GLU A 306 -14.69 -12.20 27.88
N PRO A 307 -13.36 -12.16 27.70
CA PRO A 307 -12.47 -13.22 28.18
C PRO A 307 -12.41 -13.24 29.71
N GLU A 308 -12.04 -14.40 30.27
CA GLU A 308 -11.78 -14.59 31.69
C GLU A 308 -10.86 -13.49 32.25
N GLN A 309 -11.25 -12.91 33.39
CA GLN A 309 -10.48 -11.91 34.10
C GLN A 309 -10.25 -12.31 35.56
N VAL A 310 -9.07 -11.99 36.07
CA VAL A 310 -8.69 -12.14 37.48
C VAL A 310 -8.47 -10.75 38.06
N GLN A 311 -9.00 -10.51 39.26
CA GLN A 311 -8.66 -9.36 40.09
C GLN A 311 -7.63 -9.81 41.11
N ALA A 312 -6.48 -9.13 41.16
CA ALA A 312 -5.44 -9.46 42.13
C ALA A 312 -4.83 -8.21 42.77
N ARG A 313 -4.31 -8.41 43.99
CA ARG A 313 -3.32 -7.54 44.61
C ARG A 313 -1.95 -8.17 44.51
N HIS A 314 -0.91 -7.35 44.53
CA HIS A 314 0.44 -7.85 44.65
C HIS A 314 1.35 -7.05 45.57
N ILE A 315 2.40 -7.73 46.06
CA ILE A 315 3.55 -7.14 46.73
C ILE A 315 4.75 -7.46 45.86
N LEU A 316 5.38 -6.42 45.31
CA LEU A 316 6.63 -6.55 44.57
C LEU A 316 7.81 -6.29 45.52
N ILE A 317 8.73 -7.24 45.63
CA ILE A 317 10.02 -7.06 46.30
C ILE A 317 11.12 -7.09 45.24
N LYS A 318 11.76 -5.95 45.02
CA LYS A 318 12.86 -5.76 44.08
C LYS A 318 14.18 -6.28 44.67
N PRO A 319 15.15 -6.68 43.84
CA PRO A 319 16.50 -6.98 44.29
C PRO A 319 17.18 -5.73 44.87
N ARG A 320 17.96 -5.88 45.95
CA ARG A 320 18.69 -4.81 46.68
C ARG A 320 19.87 -4.18 45.91
N ASN A 321 19.80 -4.11 44.59
CA ASN A 321 20.79 -3.45 43.72
C ASN A 321 20.23 -2.20 43.02
N THR A 322 18.98 -1.84 43.33
CA THR A 322 18.29 -0.66 42.84
C THR A 322 17.65 0.04 44.03
N PHE A 323 17.91 1.33 44.21
CA PHE A 323 17.35 2.13 45.29
C PHE A 323 16.64 3.35 44.72
N GLU A 324 15.40 3.58 45.09
CA GLU A 324 14.64 4.78 44.75
C GLU A 324 14.09 5.38 46.04
N LYS A 325 14.34 6.67 46.27
CA LYS A 325 13.89 7.36 47.48
C LYS A 325 13.55 8.81 47.20
N ASP A 326 12.33 9.19 47.54
CA ASP A 326 11.93 10.60 47.64
C ASP A 326 12.51 11.16 48.94
N LEU A 327 13.47 12.09 48.84
CA LEU A 327 14.00 12.83 49.97
C LEU A 327 13.16 14.10 50.18
N GLU A 328 13.43 14.83 51.26
CA GLU A 328 12.64 16.02 51.61
C GLU A 328 12.71 17.08 50.51
N THR A 329 13.83 17.14 49.79
CA THR A 329 14.03 18.21 48.81
C THR A 329 14.31 17.78 47.37
N PHE A 330 14.63 16.51 47.12
CA PHE A 330 14.77 15.93 45.79
C PHE A 330 14.53 14.41 45.84
N SER A 331 14.22 13.81 44.69
CA SER A 331 14.13 12.35 44.55
C SER A 331 15.45 11.81 44.01
N VAL A 332 15.94 10.70 44.57
CA VAL A 332 17.15 10.01 44.10
C VAL A 332 16.81 8.60 43.63
N SER A 333 17.37 8.20 42.49
CA SER A 333 17.48 6.80 42.10
C SER A 333 18.95 6.39 41.93
N LEU A 334 19.30 5.23 42.47
CA LEU A 334 20.63 4.64 42.45
C LEU A 334 20.53 3.23 41.87
N ARG A 335 21.38 2.90 40.90
CA ARG A 335 21.36 1.59 40.25
C ARG A 335 22.71 1.23 39.66
N ARG A 336 22.85 -0.03 39.24
CA ARG A 336 24.03 -0.55 38.53
C ARG A 336 25.34 -0.34 39.30
N PHE A 337 25.33 -0.73 40.58
CA PHE A 337 26.54 -0.71 41.41
C PHE A 337 27.56 -1.70 40.86
N THR A 338 28.78 -1.22 40.61
CA THR A 338 29.86 -2.00 40.03
C THR A 338 31.13 -1.77 40.83
N LEU A 339 31.79 -2.86 41.21
CA LEU A 339 33.09 -2.86 41.86
C LEU A 339 34.13 -3.40 40.86
N ALA A 340 34.99 -2.51 40.38
CA ALA A 340 36.07 -2.82 39.44
C ALA A 340 37.39 -2.99 40.20
N THR A 341 37.77 -4.24 40.47
CA THR A 341 38.98 -4.60 41.23
C THR A 341 40.23 -4.73 40.36
N ASP A 342 40.09 -4.65 39.05
CA ASP A 342 41.15 -4.65 38.04
C ASP A 342 41.91 -3.30 37.94
N THR A 343 41.39 -2.26 38.59
CA THR A 343 42.01 -0.92 38.65
C THR A 343 42.77 -0.73 39.97
N THR A 344 43.88 0.05 39.97
CA THR A 344 44.64 0.37 41.19
C THR A 344 44.79 1.89 41.34
N PRO A 345 44.16 2.53 42.35
CA PRO A 345 43.25 1.94 43.34
C PRO A 345 41.94 1.43 42.73
N ALA A 346 41.29 0.46 43.39
CA ALA A 346 40.05 -0.16 42.91
C ALA A 346 38.92 0.87 42.83
N ARG A 347 38.02 0.73 41.84
CA ARG A 347 36.99 1.72 41.56
C ARG A 347 35.60 1.18 41.87
N TYR A 348 34.84 1.96 42.62
CA TYR A 348 33.43 1.67 42.88
C TYR A 348 32.55 2.69 42.16
N THR A 349 31.62 2.23 41.33
CA THR A 349 30.79 3.10 40.48
C THR A 349 29.31 2.73 40.57
N PHE A 350 28.44 3.71 40.41
CA PHE A 350 27.00 3.50 40.25
C PHE A 350 26.38 4.63 39.42
N GLU A 351 25.22 4.35 38.81
CA GLU A 351 24.40 5.39 38.17
C GLU A 351 23.52 6.06 39.21
N MET A 352 23.53 7.39 39.21
CA MET A 352 22.65 8.23 40.01
C MET A 352 21.77 9.08 39.10
N ALA A 353 20.48 9.16 39.41
CA ALA A 353 19.59 10.18 38.86
C ALA A 353 18.92 10.97 39.98
N VAL A 354 18.90 12.29 39.81
CA VAL A 354 18.26 13.25 40.71
C VAL A 354 17.10 13.92 39.98
N ASP A 355 15.92 13.86 40.56
CA ASP A 355 14.68 14.41 39.99
C ASP A 355 13.94 15.29 41.01
N LYS A 356 13.03 16.14 40.52
CA LYS A 356 12.14 16.98 41.34
C LYS A 356 12.85 17.82 42.42
N ALA A 357 14.07 18.30 42.16
CA ALA A 357 14.78 19.14 43.11
C ALA A 357 14.01 20.44 43.38
N LYS A 358 13.87 20.82 44.65
CA LYS A 358 13.24 22.10 45.04
C LYS A 358 14.15 23.28 44.70
N ALA A 359 13.55 24.44 44.43
CA ALA A 359 14.29 25.65 44.07
C ALA A 359 15.26 26.09 45.19
N GLY A 360 16.48 26.50 44.81
CA GLY A 360 17.52 26.97 45.74
C GLY A 360 18.46 25.90 46.28
N ILE A 361 18.30 24.64 45.91
CA ILE A 361 19.12 23.54 46.42
C ILE A 361 20.29 23.25 45.49
N ASN A 362 21.44 22.93 46.10
CA ASN A 362 22.65 22.62 45.39
C ASN A 362 23.33 21.36 45.94
N LEU A 363 23.09 20.21 45.30
CA LEU A 363 23.75 18.94 45.67
C LEU A 363 25.20 18.96 45.17
N LYS A 364 26.15 18.77 46.09
CA LYS A 364 27.59 18.74 45.78
C LYS A 364 28.15 17.34 46.01
N ALA A 365 29.34 17.09 45.46
CA ALA A 365 30.07 15.84 45.70
C ALA A 365 30.27 15.57 47.20
N THR A 366 30.51 16.61 48.01
CA THR A 366 30.67 16.51 49.47
C THR A 366 29.43 16.05 50.23
N ASP A 367 28.26 16.07 49.60
CA ASP A 367 27.00 15.62 50.19
C ASP A 367 26.79 14.11 49.98
N ILE A 368 27.65 13.45 49.19
CA ILE A 368 27.58 12.04 48.88
C ILE A 368 28.78 11.34 49.52
N THR A 369 28.58 10.65 50.63
CA THR A 369 29.67 9.97 51.34
C THR A 369 29.53 8.45 51.22
N LEU A 370 30.58 7.78 50.74
CA LEU A 370 30.66 6.33 50.80
C LEU A 370 31.36 5.91 52.10
N VAL A 371 30.69 5.08 52.89
CA VAL A 371 31.24 4.48 54.13
C VAL A 371 31.65 3.04 53.83
N LEU A 372 32.92 2.72 54.07
CA LEU A 372 33.50 1.41 53.88
C LEU A 372 33.26 0.51 55.09
N THR A 373 33.51 -0.79 54.90
CA THR A 373 33.35 -1.83 55.94
C THR A 373 34.22 -1.63 57.18
N ASP A 374 35.37 -0.96 57.06
CA ASP A 374 36.25 -0.58 58.18
C ASP A 374 35.85 0.75 58.85
N GLY A 375 34.77 1.38 58.38
CA GLY A 375 34.27 2.66 58.87
C GLY A 375 34.91 3.89 58.19
N GLN A 376 35.86 3.71 57.28
CA GLN A 376 36.43 4.83 56.53
C GLN A 376 35.38 5.50 55.64
N ARG A 377 35.43 6.83 55.55
CA ARG A 377 34.46 7.65 54.82
C ARG A 377 35.15 8.31 53.63
N LEU A 378 34.63 8.05 52.43
CA LEU A 378 35.15 8.54 51.16
C LEU A 378 34.17 9.50 50.50
N GLN A 379 34.71 10.48 49.78
CA GLN A 379 33.96 11.39 48.90
C GLN A 379 34.09 10.93 47.44
N PRO A 380 33.19 11.36 46.53
CA PRO A 380 33.29 11.03 45.12
C PRO A 380 34.62 11.54 44.57
N ALA A 381 35.28 10.73 43.76
CA ALA A 381 36.55 11.10 43.16
C ALA A 381 36.33 12.03 41.96
N GLU A 382 36.97 13.21 41.99
CA GLU A 382 36.94 14.18 40.89
C GLU A 382 37.99 13.84 39.82
N GLY A 383 37.72 14.19 38.55
CA GLY A 383 38.69 14.06 37.46
C GLY A 383 38.97 12.64 36.95
N LEU A 384 38.19 11.64 37.36
CA LEU A 384 38.29 10.29 36.80
C LEU A 384 37.66 10.21 35.40
N ASP A 385 38.30 9.49 34.49
CA ASP A 385 37.72 9.11 33.20
C ASP A 385 36.61 8.06 33.43
N ILE A 386 35.38 8.54 33.59
CA ILE A 386 34.16 7.75 33.73
C ILE A 386 33.16 8.18 32.67
N ASP A 387 32.56 7.18 32.01
CA ASP A 387 31.61 7.40 30.94
C ASP A 387 30.31 8.03 31.48
N HIS A 388 29.99 9.25 31.02
CA HIS A 388 28.86 10.08 31.45
C HIS A 388 28.87 10.40 32.96
N PRO A 389 29.86 11.19 33.48
CA PRO A 389 29.90 11.58 34.89
C PRO A 389 28.68 12.42 35.25
N ILE A 390 28.17 12.27 36.47
CA ILE A 390 27.10 13.18 36.93
C ILE A 390 27.68 14.58 37.15
N ALA A 391 27.01 15.59 36.60
CA ALA A 391 27.41 16.99 36.78
C ALA A 391 26.93 17.50 38.15
N LEU A 392 27.86 17.63 39.11
CA LEU A 392 27.66 18.29 40.41
C LEU A 392 28.51 19.56 40.40
N PRO A 393 28.00 20.77 40.71
CA PRO A 393 26.75 21.10 41.42
C PRO A 393 25.44 21.03 40.61
N ILE A 394 24.36 20.51 41.21
CA ILE A 394 22.98 20.58 40.66
C ILE A 394 22.23 21.76 41.28
N ALA A 395 22.06 22.88 40.57
CA ALA A 395 21.44 24.10 41.12
C ALA A 395 19.95 24.27 40.79
N GLY A 396 19.12 24.56 41.81
CA GLY A 396 17.70 24.94 41.63
C GLY A 396 16.80 23.79 41.19
N ALA A 397 15.54 24.07 40.83
CA ALA A 397 14.62 23.07 40.30
C ALA A 397 14.87 22.88 38.80
N PRO A 398 15.60 21.85 38.33
CA PRO A 398 15.77 21.64 36.91
C PRO A 398 14.42 21.20 36.32
N LYS A 399 14.05 21.73 35.15
CA LYS A 399 12.90 21.23 34.39
C LYS A 399 13.13 19.79 33.87
N GLU A 400 14.36 19.27 33.96
CA GLU A 400 14.77 17.95 33.48
C GLU A 400 15.56 17.15 34.54
N THR A 401 15.40 15.82 34.56
CA THR A 401 16.11 14.91 35.46
C THR A 401 17.62 14.91 35.18
N VAL A 402 18.46 15.17 36.19
CA VAL A 402 19.92 15.06 36.06
C VAL A 402 20.35 13.62 36.28
N ARG A 403 21.15 13.06 35.37
CA ARG A 403 21.63 11.67 35.43
C ARG A 403 23.13 11.59 35.13
N GLY A 404 23.82 10.68 35.79
CA GLY A 404 25.20 10.33 35.45
C GLY A 404 25.80 9.32 36.42
N LYS A 405 27.06 8.94 36.18
CA LYS A 405 27.79 8.02 37.05
C LYS A 405 28.52 8.78 38.15
N VAL A 406 28.52 8.18 39.35
CA VAL A 406 29.34 8.60 40.49
C VAL A 406 30.40 7.53 40.72
N ALA A 407 31.64 7.94 41.02
CA ALA A 407 32.75 7.03 41.24
C ALA A 407 33.51 7.34 42.55
N PHE A 408 33.97 6.29 43.21
CA PHE A 408 34.83 6.34 44.40
C PHE A 408 36.09 5.51 44.16
N LEU A 409 37.23 5.97 44.68
CA LEU A 409 38.49 5.21 44.71
C LEU A 409 38.64 4.55 46.07
N LEU A 410 38.72 3.22 46.08
CA LEU A 410 38.83 2.44 47.31
C LEU A 410 40.30 2.24 47.70
N PRO A 411 40.67 2.48 48.97
CA PRO A 411 42.02 2.22 49.45
C PRO A 411 42.31 0.71 49.49
N ALA A 412 43.58 0.37 49.31
CA ALA A 412 44.05 -1.00 49.53
C ALA A 412 44.01 -1.33 51.03
N ALA A 413 43.48 -2.50 51.40
CA ALA A 413 43.64 -2.99 52.75
C ALA A 413 45.13 -3.23 53.00
N GLY A 414 45.71 -2.58 54.02
CA GLY A 414 47.09 -2.80 54.41
C GLY A 414 47.31 -4.30 54.63
N ASP A 415 48.30 -4.87 53.93
CA ASP A 415 48.69 -6.29 53.91
C ASP A 415 47.93 -7.23 52.92
N GLN A 416 47.92 -6.87 51.63
CA GLN A 416 47.56 -7.72 50.46
C GLN A 416 46.15 -8.36 50.44
N SER A 417 45.16 -7.83 51.17
CA SER A 417 43.82 -8.46 51.33
C SER A 417 42.72 -7.92 50.39
N GLY A 418 43.07 -7.23 49.30
CA GLY A 418 42.10 -6.61 48.38
C GLY A 418 41.56 -5.24 48.86
N PRO A 419 40.69 -4.57 48.10
CA PRO A 419 40.15 -3.27 48.49
C PRO A 419 39.12 -3.42 49.62
N VAL A 420 39.10 -2.46 50.55
CA VAL A 420 38.07 -2.40 51.61
C VAL A 420 36.71 -2.15 50.96
N LEU A 421 35.74 -3.03 51.22
CA LEU A 421 34.47 -3.04 50.49
C LEU A 421 33.52 -1.90 50.92
N PRO A 422 32.69 -1.39 49.99
CA PRO A 422 31.61 -0.46 50.29
C PRO A 422 30.54 -1.09 51.19
N ALA A 423 30.14 -0.39 52.26
CA ALA A 423 29.09 -0.85 53.17
C ALA A 423 27.83 0.00 53.05
N THR A 424 27.96 1.32 53.18
CA THR A 424 26.82 2.25 53.21
C THR A 424 27.09 3.46 52.34
N LEU A 425 26.12 3.85 51.52
CA LEU A 425 26.13 5.14 50.85
C LEU A 425 25.28 6.13 51.66
N GLU A 426 25.84 7.28 51.97
CA GLU A 426 25.14 8.36 52.67
C GLU A 426 24.94 9.54 51.72
N ILE A 427 23.70 9.99 51.56
CA ILE A 427 23.37 11.21 50.81
C ILE A 427 22.77 12.21 51.79
N ARG A 428 23.38 13.38 51.89
CA ARG A 428 22.93 14.47 52.75
C ARG A 428 21.99 15.40 52.00
N ASP A 429 20.87 15.70 52.64
CA ASP A 429 19.91 16.74 52.28
C ASP A 429 19.93 17.84 53.36
N HIS A 430 19.30 19.01 53.13
CA HIS A 430 19.23 20.29 53.87
C HIS A 430 19.41 20.24 55.41
N SER A 431 19.07 19.13 56.08
CA SER A 431 19.53 18.86 57.46
C SER A 431 19.62 17.37 57.84
N SER A 432 19.41 16.44 56.91
CA SER A 432 19.24 15.01 57.16
C SER A 432 20.23 14.17 56.34
N THR A 433 20.76 13.10 56.93
CA THR A 433 21.64 12.15 56.22
C THR A 433 20.88 10.85 55.97
N HIS A 434 20.70 10.51 54.69
CA HIS A 434 19.99 9.31 54.28
C HIS A 434 20.98 8.21 53.94
N ARG A 435 20.84 7.07 54.63
CA ARG A 435 21.71 5.90 54.47
C ARG A 435 21.08 4.86 53.53
N PHE A 436 21.89 4.33 52.63
CA PHE A 436 21.56 3.23 51.73
C PHE A 436 22.55 2.09 51.99
N ASP A 437 22.06 0.94 52.44
CA ASP A 437 22.87 -0.27 52.61
C ASP A 437 23.15 -0.88 51.24
N ILE A 438 24.40 -0.78 50.79
CA ILE A 438 24.86 -1.17 49.45
C ILE A 438 25.82 -2.36 49.49
N ALA A 439 26.00 -2.97 50.66
CA ALA A 439 26.94 -4.08 50.86
C ALA A 439 26.67 -5.27 49.91
N ALA A 440 25.39 -5.51 49.56
CA ALA A 440 24.98 -6.58 48.66
C ALA A 440 24.62 -6.10 47.23
N ALA A 441 24.72 -4.80 46.94
CA ALA A 441 24.18 -4.21 45.71
C ALA A 441 24.96 -4.56 44.43
N HIS A 442 26.16 -5.13 44.56
CA HIS A 442 27.06 -5.48 43.45
C HIS A 442 27.02 -6.97 43.07
N ASP A 443 26.21 -7.79 43.77
CA ASP A 443 26.02 -9.22 43.50
C ASP A 443 24.54 -9.50 43.21
N LEU A 444 24.22 -9.66 41.92
CA LEU A 444 22.82 -9.77 41.44
C LEU A 444 22.11 -11.00 42.01
N GLU A 445 22.78 -12.15 42.09
CA GLU A 445 22.18 -13.39 42.59
C GLU A 445 21.94 -13.31 44.11
N LYS A 446 22.87 -12.72 44.87
CA LYS A 446 22.61 -12.43 46.30
C LYS A 446 21.50 -11.41 46.50
N ALA A 447 21.40 -10.40 45.64
CA ALA A 447 20.33 -9.40 45.70
C ALA A 447 18.95 -10.02 45.44
N PHE A 448 18.83 -10.96 44.50
CA PHE A 448 17.61 -11.74 44.27
C PHE A 448 17.33 -12.74 45.40
N ALA A 449 18.35 -13.42 45.94
CA ALA A 449 18.18 -14.31 47.08
C ALA A 449 17.68 -13.56 48.33
N ALA A 450 18.16 -12.33 48.57
CA ALA A 450 17.67 -11.47 49.64
C ALA A 450 16.22 -11.00 49.40
N ALA A 451 15.86 -10.66 48.17
CA ALA A 451 14.49 -10.32 47.79
C ALA A 451 13.54 -11.52 47.97
N GLU A 452 13.99 -12.73 47.61
CA GLU A 452 13.23 -13.96 47.84
C GLU A 452 13.02 -14.23 49.33
N ALA A 453 14.08 -14.15 50.13
CA ALA A 453 14.00 -14.32 51.58
C ALA A 453 13.01 -13.34 52.20
N ARG A 454 13.06 -12.07 51.77
CA ARG A 454 12.11 -11.05 52.24
C ARG A 454 10.68 -11.33 51.78
N ALA A 455 10.48 -11.77 50.54
CA ALA A 455 9.16 -12.16 50.06
C ALA A 455 8.62 -13.39 50.81
N ARG A 456 9.47 -14.34 51.19
CA ARG A 456 9.10 -15.50 52.03
C ARG A 456 8.72 -15.08 53.45
N GLU A 457 9.44 -14.15 54.06
CA GLU A 457 9.10 -13.58 55.37
C GLU A 457 7.72 -12.90 55.34
N LEU A 458 7.46 -12.06 54.33
CA LEU A 458 6.17 -11.39 54.18
C LEU A 458 5.05 -12.41 53.92
N LEU A 459 5.31 -13.44 53.11
CA LEU A 459 4.35 -14.53 52.90
C LEU A 459 4.03 -15.27 54.19
N ALA A 460 5.03 -15.56 55.04
CA ALA A 460 4.82 -16.19 56.34
C ALA A 460 3.96 -15.30 57.26
N GLN A 461 4.21 -13.98 57.30
CA GLN A 461 3.38 -13.04 58.07
C GLN A 461 1.93 -13.02 57.59
N ILE A 462 1.71 -13.09 56.27
CA ILE A 462 0.37 -13.18 55.66
C ILE A 462 -0.31 -14.49 56.02
N GLN A 463 0.40 -15.62 55.96
CA GLN A 463 -0.15 -16.96 56.24
C GLN A 463 -0.42 -17.20 57.73
N GLU A 464 0.39 -16.63 58.62
CA GLU A 464 0.21 -16.68 60.08
C GLU A 464 -0.87 -15.69 60.57
N GLY A 465 -1.46 -14.88 59.68
CA GLY A 465 -2.53 -13.93 60.01
C GLY A 465 -2.06 -12.76 60.89
N LYS A 466 -0.75 -12.47 60.91
CA LYS A 466 -0.16 -11.41 61.73
C LYS A 466 -0.47 -10.01 61.21
N GLU A 467 -0.55 -9.84 59.88
CA GLU A 467 -0.91 -8.57 59.21
C GLU A 467 -1.73 -8.83 57.92
N ASP A 468 -2.56 -7.86 57.51
CA ASP A 468 -3.33 -7.94 56.26
C ASP A 468 -2.44 -7.67 55.02
N PHE A 469 -2.77 -8.36 53.91
CA PHE A 469 -2.03 -8.26 52.66
C PHE A 469 -1.96 -6.82 52.12
N ALA A 470 -3.05 -6.05 52.19
CA ALA A 470 -3.07 -4.68 51.69
C ALA A 470 -2.19 -3.77 52.56
N SER A 471 -2.16 -3.99 53.87
CA SER A 471 -1.27 -3.28 54.79
C SER A 471 0.20 -3.57 54.50
N LEU A 472 0.57 -4.85 54.32
CA LEU A 472 1.93 -5.23 53.95
C LEU A 472 2.30 -4.73 52.55
N ALA A 473 1.36 -4.69 51.61
CA ALA A 473 1.58 -4.11 50.29
C ALA A 473 1.85 -2.61 50.37
N SER A 474 1.06 -1.86 51.14
CA SER A 474 1.28 -0.42 51.31
C SER A 474 2.56 -0.09 52.06
N GLN A 475 3.00 -0.95 52.98
CA GLN A 475 4.24 -0.76 53.72
C GLN A 475 5.47 -1.19 52.89
N PHE A 476 5.47 -2.42 52.38
CA PHE A 476 6.65 -3.11 51.88
C PHE A 476 6.71 -3.31 50.37
N SER A 477 5.61 -3.14 49.62
CA SER A 477 5.67 -3.26 48.15
C SER A 477 6.55 -2.16 47.57
N GLU A 478 7.29 -2.51 46.53
CA GLU A 478 8.16 -1.63 45.75
C GLU A 478 7.57 -1.34 44.35
N ASP A 479 6.32 -1.77 44.10
CA ASP A 479 5.51 -1.28 42.98
C ASP A 479 4.77 0.01 43.37
N ILE A 480 5.33 1.15 42.98
CA ILE A 480 4.83 2.49 43.33
C ILE A 480 3.39 2.71 42.86
N ALA A 481 2.99 2.12 41.72
CA ALA A 481 1.69 2.37 41.11
C ALA A 481 0.55 1.80 41.96
N SER A 482 0.70 0.57 42.46
CA SER A 482 -0.33 -0.12 43.23
C SER A 482 -0.10 -0.07 44.75
N LYS A 483 1.12 0.22 45.23
CA LYS A 483 1.48 0.30 46.67
C LYS A 483 0.52 1.18 47.46
N LYS A 484 0.25 2.39 46.97
CA LYS A 484 -0.66 3.36 47.61
C LYS A 484 -2.09 2.83 47.78
N ASP A 485 -2.50 1.89 46.92
CA ASP A 485 -3.82 1.28 46.91
C ASP A 485 -3.79 -0.15 47.49
N GLY A 486 -2.81 -0.45 48.34
CA GLY A 486 -2.63 -1.75 48.98
C GLY A 486 -2.31 -2.88 47.99
N GLY A 487 -1.57 -2.57 46.93
CA GLY A 487 -1.15 -3.52 45.90
C GLY A 487 -2.21 -3.84 44.84
N ASN A 488 -3.35 -3.13 44.79
CA ASN A 488 -4.47 -3.47 43.89
C ASN A 488 -4.15 -3.24 42.41
N LEU A 489 -4.32 -4.28 41.59
CA LEU A 489 -4.12 -4.24 40.13
C LEU A 489 -5.42 -4.18 39.33
N GLY A 490 -6.58 -4.29 39.99
CA GLY A 490 -7.88 -4.41 39.32
C GLY A 490 -8.02 -5.71 38.52
N PHE A 491 -9.01 -5.77 37.61
CA PHE A 491 -9.26 -6.93 36.75
C PHE A 491 -8.36 -6.93 35.52
N PHE A 492 -7.73 -8.08 35.24
CA PHE A 492 -6.95 -8.30 34.03
C PHE A 492 -7.23 -9.68 33.42
N SER A 493 -7.13 -9.77 32.09
CA SER A 493 -7.27 -11.00 31.28
C SER A 493 -5.89 -11.60 31.00
N ARG A 494 -5.88 -12.86 30.54
CA ARG A 494 -4.66 -13.49 30.02
C ARG A 494 -4.05 -12.67 28.88
N GLY A 495 -2.72 -12.65 28.81
CA GLY A 495 -1.91 -11.81 27.93
C GLY A 495 -1.55 -10.42 28.47
N GLN A 496 -2.07 -10.01 29.65
CA GLN A 496 -1.89 -8.64 30.16
C GLN A 496 -0.78 -8.50 31.22
N MET A 497 -0.39 -9.60 31.87
CA MET A 497 0.68 -9.63 32.88
C MET A 497 1.89 -10.43 32.36
N VAL A 498 3.05 -10.27 33.00
CA VAL A 498 4.22 -11.11 32.68
C VAL A 498 3.88 -12.58 32.94
N LYS A 499 4.32 -13.47 32.06
CA LYS A 499 3.90 -14.88 32.04
C LYS A 499 3.95 -15.59 33.41
N PRO A 500 5.03 -15.47 34.21
CA PRO A 500 5.07 -16.11 35.53
C PRO A 500 4.01 -15.57 36.51
N PHE A 501 3.75 -14.26 36.46
CA PHE A 501 2.73 -13.62 37.29
C PHE A 501 1.33 -14.06 36.86
N GLU A 502 1.08 -14.07 35.55
CA GLU A 502 -0.20 -14.49 34.98
C GLU A 502 -0.55 -15.93 35.33
N GLU A 503 0.38 -16.86 35.11
CA GLU A 503 0.18 -18.28 35.41
C GLU A 503 -0.15 -18.49 36.89
N ALA A 504 0.55 -17.78 37.78
CA ALA A 504 0.28 -17.81 39.21
C ALA A 504 -1.09 -17.20 39.57
N ALA A 505 -1.44 -16.04 39.02
CA ALA A 505 -2.70 -15.36 39.31
C ALA A 505 -3.91 -16.14 38.78
N PHE A 506 -3.85 -16.66 37.56
CA PHE A 506 -4.98 -17.40 36.97
C PHE A 506 -5.10 -18.83 37.49
N GLY A 507 -4.02 -19.40 38.03
CA GLY A 507 -4.00 -20.72 38.68
C GLY A 507 -4.35 -20.69 40.18
N ALA A 508 -4.53 -19.51 40.78
CA ALA A 508 -4.88 -19.37 42.19
C ALA A 508 -6.40 -19.34 42.42
N ALA A 509 -6.84 -19.85 43.57
CA ALA A 509 -8.21 -19.69 44.04
C ALA A 509 -8.48 -18.26 44.56
N ILE A 510 -9.74 -17.84 44.58
CA ILE A 510 -10.12 -16.55 45.19
C ILE A 510 -9.79 -16.59 46.69
N GLY A 511 -9.09 -15.57 47.16
CA GLY A 511 -8.55 -15.44 48.52
C GLY A 511 -7.16 -16.06 48.70
N GLU A 512 -6.67 -16.85 47.73
CA GLU A 512 -5.36 -17.49 47.81
C GLU A 512 -4.24 -16.50 47.53
N VAL A 513 -3.14 -16.63 48.29
CA VAL A 513 -1.90 -15.89 48.10
C VAL A 513 -0.86 -16.82 47.47
N LYS A 514 -0.47 -16.54 46.22
CA LYS A 514 0.58 -17.24 45.49
C LYS A 514 1.90 -16.47 45.54
N GLY A 515 2.98 -17.18 45.76
CA GLY A 515 4.33 -16.64 45.72
C GLY A 515 5.28 -17.36 46.69
N PRO A 516 6.55 -16.95 46.74
CA PRO A 516 7.15 -15.86 45.96
C PRO A 516 7.35 -16.25 44.47
N VAL A 517 6.77 -15.48 43.55
CA VAL A 517 6.87 -15.71 42.09
C VAL A 517 7.99 -14.85 41.53
N ARG A 518 9.05 -15.45 40.97
CA ARG A 518 10.16 -14.72 40.35
C ARG A 518 9.74 -14.13 38.99
N SER A 519 10.03 -12.85 38.78
CA SER A 519 9.99 -12.20 37.46
C SER A 519 11.19 -11.28 37.28
N ASN A 520 11.30 -10.65 36.11
CA ASN A 520 12.38 -9.70 35.82
C ASN A 520 12.35 -8.46 36.73
N PHE A 521 11.24 -8.21 37.43
CA PHE A 521 11.10 -7.07 38.33
C PHE A 521 11.43 -7.39 39.79
N GLY A 522 11.65 -8.66 40.12
CA GLY A 522 11.82 -9.13 41.50
C GLY A 522 10.87 -10.29 41.83
N TYR A 523 10.53 -10.44 43.10
CA TYR A 523 9.59 -11.45 43.57
C TYR A 523 8.22 -10.85 43.84
N HIS A 524 7.19 -11.54 43.39
CA HIS A 524 5.80 -11.14 43.51
C HIS A 524 5.09 -12.06 44.51
N LEU A 525 4.42 -11.48 45.50
CA LEU A 525 3.34 -12.16 46.22
C LEU A 525 2.03 -11.68 45.61
N ILE A 526 1.14 -12.59 45.26
CA ILE A 526 -0.06 -12.31 44.47
C ILE A 526 -1.27 -12.84 45.24
N LYS A 527 -2.17 -11.96 45.66
CA LYS A 527 -3.44 -12.33 46.28
C LYS A 527 -4.55 -12.16 45.25
N VAL A 528 -5.23 -13.24 44.89
CA VAL A 528 -6.39 -13.16 44.00
C VAL A 528 -7.62 -12.80 44.81
N GLU A 529 -8.29 -11.70 44.46
CA GLU A 529 -9.45 -11.18 45.19
C GLU A 529 -10.78 -11.44 44.48
N GLY A 530 -10.73 -11.64 43.17
CA GLY A 530 -11.93 -11.84 42.38
C GLY A 530 -11.63 -12.50 41.04
N ARG A 531 -12.66 -13.08 40.45
CA ARG A 531 -12.59 -13.73 39.14
C ARG A 531 -13.89 -13.44 38.40
N LYS A 532 -13.78 -12.96 37.16
CA LYS A 532 -14.89 -12.90 36.23
C LYS A 532 -14.68 -14.02 35.23
N ALA A 533 -15.63 -14.95 35.19
CA ALA A 533 -15.65 -15.99 34.19
C ALA A 533 -15.74 -15.36 32.79
N GLU A 534 -15.25 -16.08 31.79
CA GLU A 534 -15.57 -15.78 30.41
C GLU A 534 -17.09 -15.73 30.26
N ARG A 535 -17.61 -14.62 29.72
CA ARG A 535 -19.04 -14.46 29.48
C ARG A 535 -19.27 -13.88 28.09
N VAL A 536 -20.35 -14.30 27.47
CA VAL A 536 -20.88 -13.63 26.28
C VAL A 536 -21.72 -12.45 26.78
N ILE A 537 -21.39 -11.23 26.35
CA ILE A 537 -22.19 -10.03 26.62
C ILE A 537 -23.59 -10.29 26.09
N PRO A 538 -24.63 -10.33 26.93
CA PRO A 538 -25.98 -10.65 26.49
C PRO A 538 -26.50 -9.57 25.54
N LEU A 539 -27.43 -9.96 24.66
CA LEU A 539 -28.05 -9.07 23.68
C LEU A 539 -28.50 -7.74 24.28
N GLU A 540 -29.10 -7.74 25.48
CA GLU A 540 -29.60 -6.53 26.13
C GLU A 540 -28.50 -5.48 26.42
N GLU A 541 -27.28 -5.92 26.68
CA GLU A 541 -26.12 -5.05 26.93
C GLU A 541 -25.48 -4.58 25.61
N ALA A 542 -25.47 -5.44 24.58
CA ALA A 542 -24.98 -5.09 23.24
C ALA A 542 -25.95 -4.21 22.43
N ARG A 543 -27.23 -4.21 22.80
CA ARG A 543 -28.36 -3.61 22.08
C ARG A 543 -28.14 -2.15 21.66
N PRO A 544 -27.72 -1.20 22.52
CA PRO A 544 -27.59 0.21 22.14
C PRO A 544 -26.55 0.44 21.03
N LYS A 545 -25.42 -0.27 21.09
CA LYS A 545 -24.37 -0.19 20.08
C LYS A 545 -24.83 -0.76 18.75
N LEU A 546 -25.47 -1.93 18.80
CA LEU A 546 -26.05 -2.57 17.61
C LEU A 546 -27.11 -1.67 16.95
N ILE A 547 -27.95 -1.00 17.74
CA ILE A 547 -28.94 -0.06 17.22
C ILE A 547 -28.27 1.06 16.43
N GLU A 548 -27.22 1.69 16.95
CA GLU A 548 -26.53 2.77 16.25
C GLU A 548 -25.84 2.31 14.97
N GLU A 549 -25.20 1.13 14.99
CA GLU A 549 -24.55 0.55 13.81
C GLU A 549 -25.58 0.20 12.73
N ILE A 550 -26.66 -0.49 13.10
CA ILE A 550 -27.75 -0.85 12.18
C ILE A 550 -28.42 0.41 11.65
N ARG A 551 -28.69 1.40 12.50
CA ARG A 551 -29.31 2.66 12.11
C ARG A 551 -28.47 3.41 11.09
N LYS A 552 -27.14 3.44 11.27
CA LYS A 552 -26.23 4.04 10.30
C LYS A 552 -26.29 3.31 8.96
N GLU A 553 -26.17 1.99 8.96
CA GLU A 553 -26.24 1.18 7.73
C GLU A 553 -27.58 1.35 7.00
N GLN A 554 -28.68 1.31 7.74
CA GLN A 554 -30.03 1.51 7.21
C GLN A 554 -30.26 2.94 6.72
N ALA A 555 -29.64 3.95 7.33
CA ALA A 555 -29.70 5.33 6.84
C ALA A 555 -29.06 5.46 5.45
N HIS A 556 -27.88 4.87 5.23
CA HIS A 556 -27.23 4.85 3.91
C HIS A 556 -28.10 4.14 2.88
N LEU A 557 -28.62 2.96 3.21
CA LEU A 557 -29.53 2.21 2.34
C LEU A 557 -30.82 3.00 2.04
N LYS A 558 -31.37 3.70 3.05
CA LYS A 558 -32.59 4.50 2.91
C LYS A 558 -32.37 5.73 2.04
N ALA A 559 -31.24 6.42 2.17
CA ALA A 559 -30.89 7.56 1.33
C ALA A 559 -30.82 7.15 -0.15
N GLU A 560 -30.09 6.07 -0.44
CA GLU A 560 -29.99 5.51 -1.79
C GLU A 560 -31.36 5.06 -2.34
N THR A 561 -32.12 4.32 -1.54
CA THR A 561 -33.45 3.83 -1.93
C THR A 561 -34.44 4.97 -2.15
N ASN A 562 -34.42 6.02 -1.32
CA ASN A 562 -35.31 7.17 -1.48
C ASN A 562 -35.05 7.89 -2.81
N LEU A 563 -33.79 8.08 -3.19
CA LEU A 563 -33.44 8.70 -4.47
C LEU A 563 -33.73 7.76 -5.64
N GLN A 564 -33.53 6.44 -5.49
CA GLN A 564 -33.92 5.47 -6.51
C GLN A 564 -35.44 5.48 -6.75
N VAL A 565 -36.25 5.58 -5.69
CA VAL A 565 -37.70 5.73 -5.79
C VAL A 565 -38.09 7.07 -6.42
N ALA A 566 -37.42 8.17 -6.04
CA ALA A 566 -37.64 9.48 -6.65
C ALA A 566 -37.37 9.44 -8.16
N ARG A 567 -36.28 8.80 -8.57
CA ARG A 567 -35.95 8.55 -9.96
C ARG A 567 -37.05 7.77 -10.68
N GLU A 568 -37.54 6.66 -10.12
CA GLU A 568 -38.63 5.89 -10.75
C GLU A 568 -39.90 6.73 -10.97
N TYR A 569 -40.24 7.63 -10.03
CA TYR A 569 -41.38 8.52 -10.19
C TYR A 569 -41.18 9.55 -11.31
N LEU A 570 -39.95 10.06 -11.47
CA LEU A 570 -39.57 10.98 -12.53
C LEU A 570 -39.58 10.30 -13.91
N GLU A 571 -39.02 9.10 -14.02
CA GLU A 571 -38.98 8.32 -15.26
C GLU A 571 -40.40 7.97 -15.75
N ARG A 572 -41.32 7.68 -14.81
CA ARG A 572 -42.75 7.45 -15.10
C ARG A 572 -43.52 8.75 -15.31
N LYS A 573 -42.90 9.92 -15.14
CA LYS A 573 -43.50 11.26 -15.21
C LYS A 573 -44.74 11.41 -14.31
N SER A 574 -44.70 10.77 -13.15
CA SER A 574 -45.82 10.68 -12.22
C SER A 574 -45.81 11.74 -11.11
N GLN A 575 -44.64 12.33 -10.85
CA GLN A 575 -44.44 13.48 -9.96
C GLN A 575 -43.39 14.40 -10.56
N THR A 576 -43.39 15.67 -10.17
CA THR A 576 -42.38 16.63 -10.62
C THR A 576 -41.10 16.53 -9.78
N PHE A 577 -39.98 16.99 -10.34
CA PHE A 577 -38.72 17.02 -9.60
C PHE A 577 -38.79 17.89 -8.35
N GLY A 578 -39.42 19.06 -8.44
CA GLY A 578 -39.60 19.97 -7.30
C GLY A 578 -40.39 19.33 -6.14
N GLU A 579 -41.46 18.60 -6.44
CA GLU A 579 -42.24 17.86 -5.43
C GLU A 579 -41.37 16.82 -4.71
N LEU A 580 -40.57 16.07 -5.47
CA LEU A 580 -39.68 15.05 -4.93
C LEU A 580 -38.49 15.66 -4.18
N ALA A 581 -37.96 16.79 -4.63
CA ALA A 581 -36.90 17.53 -3.97
C ALA A 581 -37.36 18.03 -2.59
N ARG A 582 -38.56 18.61 -2.49
CA ARG A 582 -39.16 19.02 -1.21
C ARG A 582 -39.43 17.84 -0.27
N LYS A 583 -39.61 16.63 -0.83
CA LYS A 583 -39.88 15.42 -0.06
C LYS A 583 -38.61 14.72 0.44
N TYR A 584 -37.56 14.68 -0.38
CA TYR A 584 -36.39 13.83 -0.15
C TYR A 584 -35.07 14.59 -0.01
N SER A 585 -34.90 15.71 -0.69
CA SER A 585 -33.61 16.42 -0.70
C SER A 585 -33.39 17.20 0.59
N MET A 586 -32.12 17.23 1.00
CA MET A 586 -31.58 17.97 2.14
C MET A 586 -30.72 19.15 1.69
N GLY A 587 -30.66 19.42 0.38
CA GLY A 587 -29.92 20.55 -0.19
C GLY A 587 -30.59 21.90 0.09
N SER A 588 -29.80 22.97 0.06
CA SER A 588 -30.30 24.35 0.16
C SER A 588 -31.18 24.74 -1.04
N THR A 589 -30.95 24.12 -2.20
CA THR A 589 -31.69 24.33 -3.45
C THR A 589 -33.14 23.83 -3.42
N VAL A 590 -33.58 23.13 -2.36
CA VAL A 590 -34.98 22.71 -2.19
C VAL A 590 -35.96 23.89 -2.28
N THR A 591 -35.54 25.07 -1.80
CA THR A 591 -36.32 26.32 -1.89
C THR A 591 -36.54 26.81 -3.33
N GLN A 592 -35.73 26.31 -4.27
CA GLN A 592 -35.77 26.59 -5.71
C GLN A 592 -36.16 25.33 -6.50
N ASP A 593 -36.95 24.44 -5.89
CA ASP A 593 -37.39 23.17 -6.49
C ASP A 593 -36.24 22.25 -6.93
N GLY A 594 -35.09 22.37 -6.25
CA GLY A 594 -33.87 21.61 -6.53
C GLY A 594 -33.01 22.22 -7.65
N ARG A 595 -33.34 23.39 -8.19
CA ARG A 595 -32.57 24.01 -9.27
C ARG A 595 -31.20 24.48 -8.78
N LEU A 596 -30.13 23.92 -9.34
CA LEU A 596 -28.78 24.40 -9.09
C LEU A 596 -28.45 25.63 -9.96
N PRO A 597 -27.50 26.47 -9.53
CA PRO A 597 -26.82 27.38 -10.45
C PRO A 597 -26.32 26.62 -11.66
N VAL A 598 -26.49 27.20 -12.85
CA VAL A 598 -25.88 26.67 -14.07
C VAL A 598 -24.39 26.50 -13.83
N PHE A 599 -23.84 25.32 -14.11
CA PHE A 599 -22.41 25.06 -13.93
C PHE A 599 -21.78 24.40 -15.15
N PHE A 600 -20.45 24.30 -15.16
CA PHE A 600 -19.66 23.63 -16.18
C PHE A 600 -18.60 22.73 -15.55
N LYS A 601 -17.96 21.87 -16.36
CA LYS A 601 -16.92 20.94 -15.92
C LYS A 601 -15.71 21.67 -15.32
N GLY A 602 -15.09 21.09 -14.29
CA GLY A 602 -13.86 21.58 -13.69
C GLY A 602 -14.04 22.56 -12.51
N GLU A 603 -13.29 23.65 -12.55
CA GLU A 603 -13.15 24.63 -11.46
C GLU A 603 -14.42 25.48 -11.26
N ILE A 604 -14.76 25.76 -10.00
CA ILE A 604 -15.75 26.78 -9.62
C ILE A 604 -15.06 28.15 -9.69
N THR A 605 -15.09 28.74 -10.88
CA THR A 605 -14.38 30.00 -11.20
C THR A 605 -15.01 31.24 -10.54
N ASP A 606 -14.39 32.40 -10.72
CA ASP A 606 -14.93 33.68 -10.25
C ASP A 606 -15.96 34.30 -11.21
N ASP A 607 -16.32 33.60 -12.29
CA ASP A 607 -17.46 33.95 -13.16
C ASP A 607 -18.81 33.70 -12.47
N TYR A 608 -18.80 32.93 -11.39
CA TYR A 608 -19.96 32.73 -10.53
C TYR A 608 -20.10 33.87 -9.52
N THR A 609 -21.32 34.33 -9.29
CA THR A 609 -21.60 35.22 -8.16
C THR A 609 -21.25 34.53 -6.83
N PRO A 610 -20.92 35.29 -5.76
CA PRO A 610 -20.60 34.69 -4.45
C PRO A 610 -21.68 33.74 -3.92
N ALA A 611 -22.95 34.04 -4.19
CA ALA A 611 -24.08 33.18 -3.81
C ALA A 611 -24.09 31.85 -4.60
N GLN A 612 -23.84 31.90 -5.92
CA GLN A 612 -23.76 30.69 -6.74
C GLN A 612 -22.56 29.82 -6.34
N LYS A 613 -21.40 30.43 -6.08
CA LYS A 613 -20.19 29.75 -5.62
C LYS A 613 -20.43 29.01 -4.30
N ALA A 614 -21.15 29.64 -3.37
CA ALA A 614 -21.53 29.01 -2.10
C ALA A 614 -22.41 27.77 -2.30
N ILE A 615 -23.45 27.86 -3.13
CA ILE A 615 -24.35 26.72 -3.42
C ILE A 615 -23.59 25.57 -4.09
N LEU A 616 -22.82 25.88 -5.14
CA LEU A 616 -22.05 24.87 -5.88
C LEU A 616 -21.03 24.18 -4.97
N SER A 617 -20.30 24.95 -4.16
CA SER A 617 -19.31 24.41 -3.22
C SER A 617 -19.95 23.57 -2.11
N GLN A 618 -21.13 23.96 -1.61
CA GLN A 618 -21.81 23.24 -0.54
C GLN A 618 -22.41 21.91 -1.03
N GLU A 619 -23.06 21.91 -2.19
CA GLU A 619 -23.88 20.78 -2.63
C GLU A 619 -23.17 19.82 -3.57
N ILE A 620 -22.29 20.31 -4.45
CA ILE A 620 -21.66 19.49 -5.50
C ILE A 620 -20.16 19.73 -5.66
N GLY A 621 -19.54 20.49 -4.76
CA GLY A 621 -18.16 20.90 -4.86
C GLY A 621 -17.26 20.27 -3.80
N ASP A 622 -15.98 20.13 -4.15
CA ASP A 622 -14.90 19.77 -3.24
C ASP A 622 -13.63 20.53 -3.66
N ASN A 623 -12.95 21.15 -2.69
CA ASN A 623 -11.71 21.93 -2.92
C ASN A 623 -11.78 22.90 -4.13
N GLY A 624 -12.89 23.61 -4.30
CA GLY A 624 -13.08 24.59 -5.37
C GLY A 624 -13.37 24.00 -6.77
N HIS A 625 -13.61 22.69 -6.87
CA HIS A 625 -13.94 22.00 -8.10
C HIS A 625 -15.31 21.32 -7.98
N ILE A 626 -15.98 21.09 -9.11
CA ILE A 626 -17.14 20.19 -9.14
C ILE A 626 -16.64 18.76 -8.88
N ILE A 627 -17.33 18.01 -8.01
CA ILE A 627 -16.95 16.64 -7.66
C ILE A 627 -16.89 15.77 -8.94
N PRO A 628 -15.76 15.09 -9.22
CA PRO A 628 -15.55 14.36 -10.48
C PRO A 628 -16.62 13.30 -10.79
N GLU A 629 -17.15 12.61 -9.79
CA GLU A 629 -18.24 11.64 -9.93
C GLU A 629 -19.51 12.31 -10.47
N ILE A 630 -19.81 13.53 -10.01
CA ILE A 630 -20.96 14.32 -10.48
C ILE A 630 -20.69 14.82 -11.90
N GLU A 631 -19.50 15.36 -12.15
CA GLU A 631 -19.13 15.85 -13.49
C GLU A 631 -19.24 14.74 -14.55
N ASN A 632 -18.70 13.56 -14.24
CA ASN A 632 -18.69 12.45 -15.18
C ASN A 632 -20.09 11.95 -15.49
N GLU A 633 -21.01 11.94 -14.53
CA GLU A 633 -22.36 11.42 -14.75
C GLU A 633 -23.30 12.46 -15.35
N VAL A 634 -23.33 13.69 -14.84
CA VAL A 634 -24.27 14.73 -15.30
C VAL A 634 -24.05 15.09 -16.77
N PHE A 635 -22.79 15.22 -17.20
CA PHE A 635 -22.48 15.63 -18.57
C PHE A 635 -22.62 14.51 -19.62
N LYS A 636 -22.98 13.28 -19.21
CA LYS A 636 -23.33 12.18 -20.12
C LYS A 636 -24.82 12.11 -20.45
N LEU A 637 -25.65 12.85 -19.71
CA LEU A 637 -27.11 12.79 -19.82
C LEU A 637 -27.63 13.71 -20.94
N GLU A 638 -28.76 13.33 -21.52
CA GLU A 638 -29.51 14.18 -22.45
C GLU A 638 -30.51 15.09 -21.70
N PRO A 639 -30.92 16.24 -22.29
CA PRO A 639 -31.97 17.07 -21.70
C PRO A 639 -33.26 16.28 -21.42
N GLY A 640 -33.73 16.36 -20.19
CA GLY A 640 -34.88 15.63 -19.66
C GLY A 640 -34.53 14.30 -18.98
N GLU A 641 -33.32 13.75 -19.20
CA GLU A 641 -32.89 12.51 -18.55
C GLU A 641 -32.54 12.72 -17.07
N VAL A 642 -32.78 11.68 -16.28
CA VAL A 642 -32.49 11.60 -14.86
C VAL A 642 -31.27 10.70 -14.66
N SER A 643 -30.33 11.12 -13.82
CA SER A 643 -29.12 10.37 -13.52
C SER A 643 -29.43 9.07 -12.76
N GLU A 644 -28.48 8.14 -12.75
CA GLU A 644 -28.40 7.14 -11.68
C GLU A 644 -28.18 7.85 -10.32
N VAL A 645 -28.38 7.14 -9.21
CA VAL A 645 -28.03 7.67 -7.89
C VAL A 645 -26.51 7.72 -7.76
N ILE A 646 -25.96 8.93 -7.62
CA ILE A 646 -24.51 9.15 -7.54
C ILE A 646 -24.11 9.22 -6.06
N LYS A 647 -23.20 8.34 -5.65
CA LYS A 647 -22.60 8.39 -4.30
C LYS A 647 -21.30 9.18 -4.36
N THR A 648 -21.17 10.19 -3.52
CA THR A 648 -19.93 10.96 -3.33
C THR A 648 -19.41 10.77 -1.92
N GLN A 649 -18.09 10.88 -1.76
CA GLN A 649 -17.42 10.86 -0.46
C GLN A 649 -16.38 11.98 -0.42
N THR A 650 -16.65 13.02 0.36
CA THR A 650 -15.73 14.13 0.62
C THR A 650 -15.20 14.05 2.04
N PHE A 651 -14.36 15.01 2.44
CA PHE A 651 -13.84 15.10 3.80
C PHE A 651 -14.21 16.44 4.42
N ASN A 652 -14.65 16.44 5.68
CA ASN A 652 -14.87 17.68 6.42
C ASN A 652 -13.53 18.29 6.90
N GLU A 653 -13.57 19.47 7.50
CA GLU A 653 -12.39 20.17 8.03
C GLU A 653 -11.61 19.37 9.09
N LYS A 654 -12.25 18.37 9.72
CA LYS A 654 -11.64 17.47 10.70
C LYS A 654 -11.05 16.20 10.06
N GLY A 655 -11.11 16.09 8.73
CA GLY A 655 -10.66 14.91 7.99
C GLY A 655 -11.61 13.71 8.10
N GLU A 656 -12.85 13.90 8.57
CA GLU A 656 -13.84 12.83 8.66
C GLU A 656 -14.57 12.68 7.30
N PRO A 657 -14.85 11.45 6.84
CA PRO A 657 -15.54 11.23 5.58
C PRO A 657 -17.00 11.66 5.67
N VAL A 658 -17.45 12.41 4.67
CA VAL A 658 -18.84 12.84 4.49
C VAL A 658 -19.37 12.19 3.23
N VAL A 659 -20.31 11.26 3.39
CA VAL A 659 -20.94 10.56 2.27
C VAL A 659 -22.24 11.27 1.90
N ARG A 660 -22.50 11.46 0.61
CA ARG A 660 -23.75 12.00 0.12
C ARG A 660 -24.24 11.22 -1.09
N TYR A 661 -25.56 11.16 -1.24
CA TYR A 661 -26.22 10.55 -2.38
C TYR A 661 -26.92 11.63 -3.17
N HIS A 662 -26.73 11.65 -4.49
CA HIS A 662 -27.21 12.71 -5.37
C HIS A 662 -28.07 12.12 -6.49
N LEU A 663 -29.08 12.88 -6.92
CA LEU A 663 -29.87 12.60 -8.10
C LEU A 663 -30.02 13.88 -8.91
N PHE A 664 -29.80 13.80 -10.22
CA PHE A 664 -29.84 14.95 -11.12
C PHE A 664 -30.84 14.74 -12.24
N GLN A 665 -31.46 15.82 -12.71
CA GLN A 665 -32.17 15.86 -13.98
C GLN A 665 -31.63 17.03 -14.81
N VAL A 666 -31.17 16.74 -16.03
CA VAL A 666 -30.69 17.79 -16.93
C VAL A 666 -31.88 18.50 -17.55
N GLU A 667 -31.93 19.81 -17.48
CA GLU A 667 -32.98 20.59 -18.14
C GLU A 667 -32.55 21.04 -19.53
N SER A 668 -31.34 21.58 -19.62
CA SER A 668 -30.78 22.05 -20.87
C SER A 668 -29.27 22.16 -20.76
N PHE A 669 -28.62 22.08 -21.92
CA PHE A 669 -27.25 22.54 -22.05
C PHE A 669 -27.24 23.93 -22.68
N LEU A 670 -26.36 24.77 -22.17
CA LEU A 670 -26.17 26.13 -22.64
C LEU A 670 -24.82 26.23 -23.35
N GLU A 671 -24.77 27.13 -24.33
CA GLU A 671 -23.53 27.44 -25.02
C GLU A 671 -22.44 27.87 -24.02
N PRO A 672 -21.19 27.45 -24.26
CA PRO A 672 -20.02 27.99 -23.59
C PRO A 672 -20.04 29.52 -23.50
N ILE A 673 -19.59 30.06 -22.37
CA ILE A 673 -19.32 31.50 -22.24
C ILE A 673 -17.83 31.76 -22.27
N GLN A 674 -17.48 32.97 -22.69
CA GLN A 674 -16.14 33.48 -22.49
C GLN A 674 -15.89 33.57 -20.98
N LEU A 675 -14.85 32.88 -20.49
CA LEU A 675 -14.40 33.05 -19.11
C LEU A 675 -13.80 34.44 -18.93
N SER A 676 -13.99 35.04 -17.76
CA SER A 676 -13.45 36.36 -17.44
C SER A 676 -11.92 36.32 -17.32
N PHE A 677 -11.27 37.46 -17.61
CA PHE A 677 -9.82 37.63 -17.49
C PHE A 677 -9.39 37.75 -16.02
N THR A 678 -9.53 36.67 -15.27
CA THR A 678 -9.25 36.53 -13.83
C THR A 678 -7.79 36.13 -13.58
N GLU A 679 -7.33 36.22 -12.34
CA GLU A 679 -5.95 35.82 -11.96
C GLU A 679 -5.66 34.35 -12.27
N SER A 680 -6.65 33.45 -12.14
CA SER A 680 -6.50 32.03 -12.54
C SER A 680 -6.25 31.89 -14.04
N VAL A 681 -7.01 32.60 -14.87
CA VAL A 681 -6.84 32.61 -16.34
C VAL A 681 -5.50 33.24 -16.73
N LYS A 682 -5.12 34.35 -16.10
CA LYS A 682 -3.82 35.00 -16.32
C LYS A 682 -2.65 34.07 -16.00
N SER A 683 -2.72 33.34 -14.88
CA SER A 683 -1.68 32.38 -14.51
C SER A 683 -1.55 31.27 -15.57
N LYS A 684 -2.67 30.71 -16.03
CA LYS A 684 -2.68 29.68 -17.09
C LYS A 684 -2.08 30.20 -18.39
N ILE A 685 -2.41 31.42 -18.79
CA ILE A 685 -1.87 32.05 -20.01
C ILE A 685 -0.38 32.34 -19.87
N ARG A 686 0.05 32.83 -18.70
CA ARG A 686 1.47 33.07 -18.41
C ARG A 686 2.28 31.78 -18.57
N ASP A 687 1.79 30.67 -18.03
CA ASP A 687 2.44 29.37 -18.18
C ASP A 687 2.54 28.92 -19.65
N ILE A 688 1.49 29.16 -20.46
CA ILE A 688 1.49 28.84 -21.89
C ILE A 688 2.53 29.69 -22.63
N LEU A 689 2.50 31.01 -22.43
CA LEU A 689 3.40 31.96 -23.08
C LEU A 689 4.86 31.72 -22.69
N GLU A 690 5.13 31.44 -21.41
CA GLU A 690 6.46 31.07 -20.96
C GLU A 690 6.97 29.80 -21.64
N LYS A 691 6.13 28.77 -21.76
CA LYS A 691 6.49 27.53 -22.47
C LYS A 691 6.76 27.76 -23.95
N GLU A 692 5.92 28.54 -24.63
CA GLU A 692 6.11 28.89 -26.04
C GLU A 692 7.39 29.70 -26.26
N ALA A 693 7.68 30.68 -25.39
CA ALA A 693 8.87 31.50 -25.46
C ALA A 693 10.14 30.68 -25.27
N ARG A 694 10.17 29.82 -24.24
CA ARG A 694 11.24 28.85 -23.98
C ARG A 694 11.48 27.93 -25.19
N ARG A 695 10.43 27.39 -25.79
CA ARG A 695 10.54 26.51 -26.98
C ARG A 695 11.10 27.23 -28.19
N LYS A 696 10.69 28.48 -28.45
CA LYS A 696 11.24 29.30 -29.57
C LYS A 696 12.73 29.58 -29.40
N LEU A 697 13.17 29.89 -28.18
CA LEU A 697 14.59 30.09 -27.89
C LEU A 697 15.38 28.79 -28.12
N ALA A 698 14.87 27.67 -27.63
CA ALA A 698 15.47 26.36 -27.87
C ALA A 698 15.54 26.01 -29.37
N GLU A 699 14.49 26.30 -30.15
CA GLU A 699 14.46 26.07 -31.60
C GLU A 699 15.48 26.94 -32.35
N ALA A 700 15.55 28.23 -32.03
CA ALA A 700 16.50 29.15 -32.64
C ALA A 700 17.95 28.70 -32.37
N LYS A 701 18.23 28.30 -31.12
CA LYS A 701 19.53 27.78 -30.73
C LYS A 701 19.85 26.44 -31.39
N ALA A 702 18.86 25.56 -31.55
CA ALA A 702 19.01 24.30 -32.28
C ALA A 702 19.32 24.52 -33.76
N LYS A 703 18.65 25.47 -34.43
CA LYS A 703 18.95 25.84 -35.81
C LYS A 703 20.36 26.40 -35.96
N GLU A 704 20.79 27.26 -35.04
CA GLU A 704 22.15 27.78 -35.01
C GLU A 704 23.18 26.63 -34.89
N PHE A 705 22.98 25.74 -33.91
CA PHE A 705 23.82 24.57 -33.69
C PHE A 705 23.90 23.66 -34.93
N ALA A 706 22.76 23.41 -35.60
CA ALA A 706 22.68 22.56 -36.79
C ALA A 706 23.54 23.05 -37.97
N THR A 707 23.76 24.36 -38.09
CA THR A 707 24.58 24.95 -39.18
C THR A 707 26.08 24.81 -38.95
N GLN A 708 26.50 24.58 -37.71
CA GLN A 708 27.91 24.58 -37.30
C GLN A 708 28.41 23.17 -36.97
N VAL A 709 27.51 22.24 -36.67
CA VAL A 709 27.88 20.90 -36.18
C VAL A 709 28.41 20.00 -37.30
N THR A 710 29.56 19.39 -37.06
CA THR A 710 30.19 18.34 -37.86
C THR A 710 30.55 17.15 -36.97
N PRO A 711 30.84 15.97 -37.53
CA PRO A 711 31.31 14.82 -36.74
C PRO A 711 32.57 15.12 -35.93
N GLU A 712 33.47 15.99 -36.40
CA GLU A 712 34.75 16.28 -35.75
C GLU A 712 34.59 17.27 -34.60
N ASN A 713 33.65 18.20 -34.70
CA ASN A 713 33.48 19.28 -33.72
C ASN A 713 32.31 19.06 -32.74
N PHE A 714 31.51 17.99 -32.89
CA PHE A 714 30.28 17.74 -32.13
C PHE A 714 30.44 17.96 -30.62
N GLU A 715 31.45 17.36 -30.01
CA GLU A 715 31.68 17.41 -28.56
C GLU A 715 32.21 18.77 -28.09
N ALA A 716 33.11 19.38 -28.87
CA ALA A 716 33.66 20.70 -28.57
C ALA A 716 32.59 21.80 -28.70
N LEU A 717 31.74 21.71 -29.74
CA LEU A 717 30.64 22.63 -29.98
C LEU A 717 29.51 22.44 -28.96
N ALA A 718 29.19 21.21 -28.59
CA ALA A 718 28.21 20.93 -27.54
C ALA A 718 28.66 21.52 -26.18
N SER A 719 29.92 21.27 -25.79
CA SER A 719 30.47 21.72 -24.51
C SER A 719 30.68 23.23 -24.43
N SER A 720 30.87 23.91 -25.56
CA SER A 720 31.00 25.38 -25.58
C SER A 720 29.66 26.11 -25.61
N THR A 721 28.60 25.43 -26.06
CA THR A 721 27.28 26.04 -26.28
C THR A 721 26.32 25.81 -25.11
N PHE A 722 26.47 24.72 -24.35
CA PHE A 722 25.56 24.36 -23.25
C PHE A 722 26.32 23.77 -22.05
N GLU A 723 25.80 23.97 -20.83
CA GLU A 723 26.31 23.31 -19.61
C GLU A 723 25.96 21.80 -19.54
N THR A 724 25.08 21.33 -20.44
CA THR A 724 24.65 19.93 -20.51
C THR A 724 25.75 19.01 -21.05
N GLN A 725 26.01 17.92 -20.33
CA GLN A 725 26.97 16.89 -20.74
C GLN A 725 26.49 16.14 -21.99
N VAL A 726 27.38 15.94 -22.96
CA VAL A 726 27.15 15.03 -24.10
C VAL A 726 27.02 13.61 -23.56
N ALA A 727 25.84 13.02 -23.70
CA ALA A 727 25.61 11.65 -23.28
C ALA A 727 26.17 10.67 -24.34
N SER A 728 26.92 9.66 -23.90
CA SER A 728 27.27 8.52 -24.74
C SER A 728 26.29 7.39 -24.49
N LEU A 729 25.70 6.85 -25.55
CA LEU A 729 24.66 5.83 -25.48
C LEU A 729 25.01 4.71 -26.46
N THR A 730 24.79 3.47 -26.07
CA THR A 730 24.77 2.32 -26.98
C THR A 730 23.36 1.77 -26.99
N LEU A 731 22.73 1.76 -28.16
CA LEU A 731 21.35 1.36 -28.36
C LEU A 731 21.30 0.14 -29.29
N PRO A 732 20.54 -0.90 -28.98
CA PRO A 732 20.18 -1.91 -29.98
C PRO A 732 19.45 -1.26 -31.18
N PHE A 733 19.60 -1.81 -32.37
CA PHE A 733 19.06 -1.31 -33.62
C PHE A 733 18.60 -2.51 -34.48
N SER A 734 17.47 -2.36 -35.16
CA SER A 734 16.99 -3.34 -36.12
C SER A 734 16.64 -2.62 -37.41
N THR A 735 17.08 -3.21 -38.52
CA THR A 735 16.71 -2.78 -39.88
C THR A 735 15.28 -3.18 -40.27
N ASN A 736 14.64 -4.04 -39.46
CA ASN A 736 13.27 -4.49 -39.63
C ASN A 736 12.41 -3.75 -38.57
N PRO A 737 11.56 -2.79 -38.94
CA PRO A 737 10.90 -1.84 -38.03
C PRO A 737 9.79 -2.47 -37.16
N GLY A 738 9.81 -3.79 -36.99
CA GLY A 738 8.88 -4.51 -36.15
C GLY A 738 9.37 -4.56 -34.69
N TYR A 739 8.63 -3.87 -33.82
CA TYR A 739 8.55 -4.03 -32.35
C TYR A 739 9.55 -3.25 -31.53
N SER A 740 9.03 -2.58 -30.52
CA SER A 740 9.79 -1.89 -29.50
C SER A 740 8.99 -1.87 -28.19
N ASN A 741 9.60 -2.29 -27.08
CA ASN A 741 9.04 -2.28 -25.72
C ASN A 741 9.59 -1.09 -24.93
N PHE A 742 8.77 -0.16 -24.48
CA PHE A 742 9.23 1.15 -23.98
C PHE A 742 9.96 1.15 -22.64
N ALA A 743 11.00 1.98 -22.54
CA ALA A 743 11.42 2.63 -21.30
C ALA A 743 11.51 4.15 -21.51
N LEU A 744 11.35 4.93 -20.46
CA LEU A 744 11.72 6.34 -20.47
C LEU A 744 13.20 6.43 -20.12
N THR A 745 14.03 6.90 -21.06
CA THR A 745 15.40 7.28 -20.72
C THR A 745 15.40 8.76 -20.33
N PRO A 746 16.05 9.15 -19.21
CA PRO A 746 16.13 10.55 -18.80
C PRO A 746 16.81 11.47 -19.84
N ALA A 747 17.65 10.91 -20.72
CA ALA A 747 18.42 11.68 -21.70
C ALA A 747 17.65 11.91 -23.02
N VAL A 748 17.14 10.86 -23.66
CA VAL A 748 16.59 10.94 -25.04
C VAL A 748 15.06 10.91 -25.08
N GLY A 749 14.41 10.79 -23.92
CA GLY A 749 12.97 10.51 -23.82
C GLY A 749 12.65 9.04 -23.98
N GLN A 750 11.47 8.72 -24.52
CA GLN A 750 11.02 7.34 -24.71
C GLN A 750 11.93 6.60 -25.70
N VAL A 751 12.77 5.70 -25.20
CA VAL A 751 13.59 4.77 -25.99
C VAL A 751 13.31 3.37 -25.46
N THR A 752 13.15 2.40 -26.34
CA THR A 752 12.69 1.08 -25.92
C THR A 752 13.81 0.28 -25.22
N MET A 753 13.44 -0.57 -24.26
CA MET A 753 14.34 -1.44 -23.50
C MET A 753 15.09 -2.44 -24.40
N ASP A 754 14.51 -2.74 -25.56
CA ASP A 754 15.09 -3.52 -26.67
C ASP A 754 15.76 -2.62 -27.72
N GLY A 755 16.04 -1.35 -27.39
CA GLY A 755 16.92 -0.45 -28.14
C GLY A 755 16.35 0.29 -29.34
N HIS A 756 15.20 -0.12 -29.85
CA HIS A 756 14.58 0.54 -30.97
C HIS A 756 14.14 1.98 -30.62
N THR A 757 14.59 2.94 -31.41
CA THR A 757 14.30 4.37 -31.25
C THR A 757 12.91 4.68 -31.79
N TRP A 758 11.99 5.16 -30.95
CA TRP A 758 10.58 5.34 -31.34
C TRP A 758 10.17 6.77 -31.69
N VAL A 759 11.03 7.79 -31.51
CA VAL A 759 10.77 9.08 -32.17
C VAL A 759 10.82 8.83 -33.68
N PRO A 760 9.73 8.93 -34.46
CA PRO A 760 9.75 8.51 -35.87
C PRO A 760 10.82 9.26 -36.68
N GLY A 761 11.07 10.53 -36.33
CA GLY A 761 12.17 11.32 -36.87
C GLY A 761 13.55 10.80 -36.50
N LEU A 762 13.74 10.24 -35.29
CA LEU A 762 14.99 9.62 -34.85
C LEU A 762 15.24 8.29 -35.55
N HIS A 763 14.21 7.42 -35.65
CA HIS A 763 14.35 6.13 -36.33
C HIS A 763 14.67 6.33 -37.82
N LYS A 764 13.94 7.24 -38.48
CA LYS A 764 14.20 7.64 -39.87
C LYS A 764 15.61 8.22 -40.01
N GLY A 765 16.00 9.13 -39.12
CA GLY A 765 17.34 9.74 -39.11
C GLY A 765 18.45 8.70 -38.93
N LEU A 766 18.27 7.71 -38.05
CA LEU A 766 19.21 6.60 -37.87
C LEU A 766 19.24 5.69 -39.09
N LEU A 767 18.10 5.29 -39.67
CA LEU A 767 18.06 4.49 -40.89
C LEU A 767 18.79 5.18 -42.04
N GLU A 768 18.55 6.48 -42.24
CA GLU A 768 19.23 7.27 -43.29
C GLU A 768 20.73 7.43 -42.99
N ALA A 769 21.11 7.69 -41.75
CA ALA A 769 22.51 7.80 -41.35
C ALA A 769 23.25 6.46 -41.49
N LEU A 770 22.60 5.33 -41.18
CA LEU A 770 23.18 3.99 -41.28
C LEU A 770 23.22 3.44 -42.72
N ARG A 771 22.55 4.08 -43.69
CA ARG A 771 22.75 3.73 -45.11
C ARG A 771 24.22 3.94 -45.50
N GLY A 772 24.84 2.87 -46.01
CA GLY A 772 26.26 2.83 -46.39
C GLY A 772 27.24 2.49 -45.25
N PHE A 773 26.79 2.34 -44.00
CA PHE A 773 27.65 1.88 -42.90
C PHE A 773 28.04 0.39 -43.03
N SER A 774 27.16 -0.44 -43.60
CA SER A 774 27.36 -1.89 -43.70
C SER A 774 28.46 -2.32 -44.69
N GLU A 775 28.86 -1.44 -45.62
CA GLU A 775 29.88 -1.74 -46.64
C GLU A 775 31.30 -1.30 -46.23
N ALA A 776 31.42 -0.40 -45.23
CA ALA A 776 32.68 0.26 -44.86
C ALA A 776 33.42 -0.39 -43.68
N GLY A 777 32.81 -1.34 -42.97
CA GLY A 777 33.41 -1.98 -41.79
C GLY A 777 33.76 -0.97 -40.68
N PRO A 778 34.76 -1.25 -39.82
CA PRO A 778 35.18 -0.38 -38.71
C PRO A 778 35.67 1.02 -39.12
N ALA A 779 35.85 1.27 -40.43
CA ALA A 779 36.31 2.53 -41.02
C ALA A 779 35.16 3.41 -41.54
N ALA A 780 33.91 3.10 -41.18
CA ALA A 780 32.74 3.87 -41.62
C ALA A 780 32.82 5.34 -41.15
N PRO A 781 32.45 6.32 -42.02
CA PRO A 781 32.52 7.73 -41.68
C PRO A 781 31.56 8.06 -40.53
N ARG A 782 32.06 8.74 -39.48
CA ARG A 782 31.21 9.29 -38.41
C ARG A 782 30.18 10.22 -39.04
N LYS A 783 28.90 10.03 -38.74
CA LYS A 783 27.81 10.89 -39.24
C LYS A 783 27.11 11.58 -38.09
N VAL A 784 26.74 12.83 -38.30
CA VAL A 784 25.89 13.60 -37.40
C VAL A 784 24.55 13.85 -38.08
N PHE A 785 23.46 13.75 -37.34
CA PHE A 785 22.14 14.14 -37.81
C PHE A 785 21.33 14.81 -36.69
N GLY A 786 20.38 15.66 -37.10
CA GLY A 786 19.60 16.54 -36.24
C GLY A 786 19.38 17.89 -36.92
N PRO A 787 18.53 18.78 -36.37
CA PRO A 787 17.75 18.58 -35.15
C PRO A 787 16.58 17.61 -35.38
N VAL A 788 16.38 16.69 -34.43
CA VAL A 788 15.16 15.86 -34.35
C VAL A 788 14.29 16.43 -33.22
N GLU A 789 13.04 16.78 -33.53
CA GLU A 789 12.13 17.40 -32.56
C GLU A 789 11.40 16.34 -31.71
N SER A 790 11.27 16.61 -30.41
CA SER A 790 10.47 15.83 -29.46
C SER A 790 9.83 16.72 -28.38
N GLU A 791 9.02 16.13 -27.48
CA GLU A 791 8.47 16.84 -26.31
C GLU A 791 9.55 17.38 -25.35
N LEU A 792 10.74 16.78 -25.34
CA LEU A 792 11.86 17.21 -24.47
C LEU A 792 12.69 18.34 -25.07
N GLY A 793 12.54 18.61 -26.37
CA GLY A 793 13.30 19.63 -27.09
C GLY A 793 13.87 19.13 -28.42
N PHE A 794 15.04 19.65 -28.78
CA PHE A 794 15.68 19.40 -30.07
C PHE A 794 16.93 18.53 -29.89
N HIS A 795 16.96 17.38 -30.56
CA HIS A 795 17.97 16.35 -30.36
C HIS A 795 18.99 16.30 -31.50
N PHE A 796 20.26 16.12 -31.16
CA PHE A 796 21.36 15.90 -32.09
C PHE A 796 22.12 14.63 -31.76
N PHE A 797 22.52 13.89 -32.79
CA PHE A 797 23.13 12.58 -32.64
C PHE A 797 24.38 12.47 -33.52
N GLN A 798 25.45 11.93 -32.94
CA GLN A 798 26.63 11.51 -33.68
C GLN A 798 26.77 10.00 -33.56
N ILE A 799 26.77 9.26 -34.68
CA ILE A 799 27.04 7.83 -34.67
C ILE A 799 28.54 7.60 -34.51
N THR A 800 28.93 6.87 -33.46
CA THR A 800 30.32 6.53 -33.16
C THR A 800 30.67 5.10 -33.58
N GLU A 801 29.74 4.16 -33.50
CA GLU A 801 29.96 2.76 -33.86
C GLU A 801 28.64 2.10 -34.32
N TYR A 802 28.72 1.15 -35.26
CA TYR A 802 27.61 0.29 -35.62
C TYR A 802 28.09 -1.16 -35.75
N LYS A 803 27.50 -2.06 -34.95
CA LYS A 803 27.81 -3.49 -34.94
C LYS A 803 26.61 -4.29 -35.42
N SER A 804 26.68 -4.87 -36.60
CA SER A 804 25.59 -5.67 -37.17
C SER A 804 25.90 -7.16 -37.25
N ASN A 805 24.85 -7.99 -37.36
CA ASN A 805 24.96 -9.44 -37.54
C ASN A 805 25.78 -10.17 -36.47
N GLN A 806 25.72 -9.68 -35.24
CA GLN A 806 26.40 -10.29 -34.11
C GLN A 806 25.71 -11.62 -33.75
N VAL A 807 26.42 -12.74 -33.86
CA VAL A 807 25.95 -14.05 -33.37
C VAL A 807 26.83 -14.45 -32.20
N VAL A 808 26.23 -14.87 -31.09
CA VAL A 808 26.98 -15.37 -29.92
C VAL A 808 27.81 -16.59 -30.32
N PRO A 809 29.14 -16.58 -30.18
CA PRO A 809 29.98 -17.73 -30.53
C PRO A 809 29.57 -19.01 -29.80
N PHE A 810 29.72 -20.17 -30.46
CA PHE A 810 29.34 -21.46 -29.89
C PHE A 810 30.01 -21.72 -28.53
N GLU A 811 31.32 -21.45 -28.41
CA GLU A 811 32.06 -21.69 -27.17
C GLU A 811 31.53 -20.84 -26.00
N GLU A 812 30.96 -19.66 -26.26
CA GLU A 812 30.37 -18.81 -25.20
C GLU A 812 29.00 -19.30 -24.74
N ILE A 813 28.24 -19.99 -25.60
CA ILE A 813 26.86 -20.41 -25.30
C ILE A 813 26.70 -21.91 -25.05
N LYS A 814 27.73 -22.73 -25.32
CA LYS A 814 27.71 -24.19 -25.24
C LYS A 814 27.13 -24.72 -23.92
N ASP A 815 27.60 -24.21 -22.78
CA ASP A 815 27.13 -24.67 -21.46
C ASP A 815 25.68 -24.24 -21.20
N LYS A 816 25.33 -23.02 -21.60
CA LYS A 816 23.94 -22.53 -21.52
C LYS A 816 23.01 -23.40 -22.38
N LEU A 817 23.42 -23.71 -23.60
CA LEU A 817 22.70 -24.54 -24.55
C LEU A 817 22.49 -25.97 -24.00
N ARG A 818 23.53 -26.55 -23.38
CA ARG A 818 23.44 -27.84 -22.70
C ARG A 818 22.38 -27.84 -21.60
N ARG A 819 22.35 -26.82 -20.74
CA ARG A 819 21.34 -26.69 -19.66
C ARG A 819 19.92 -26.55 -20.19
N MET A 820 19.74 -25.69 -21.21
CA MET A 820 18.45 -25.46 -21.86
C MET A 820 17.89 -26.72 -22.52
N LEU A 821 18.74 -27.51 -23.17
CA LEU A 821 18.33 -28.74 -23.86
C LEU A 821 18.13 -29.92 -22.92
N VAL A 822 19.01 -30.11 -21.92
CA VAL A 822 18.91 -31.27 -21.02
C VAL A 822 17.82 -31.07 -19.96
N GLN A 823 17.63 -29.84 -19.47
CA GLN A 823 16.61 -29.47 -18.46
C GLN A 823 16.64 -30.31 -17.17
N VAL A 824 17.79 -30.93 -16.87
CA VAL A 824 18.05 -31.60 -15.60
C VAL A 824 19.11 -30.76 -14.89
N PRO A 825 18.71 -29.89 -13.95
CA PRO A 825 19.65 -29.05 -13.22
C PRO A 825 20.62 -29.91 -12.41
N THR A 826 21.91 -29.55 -12.43
CA THR A 826 22.92 -30.25 -11.62
C THR A 826 22.80 -29.84 -10.15
N GLU A 827 23.36 -30.65 -9.23
CA GLU A 827 23.37 -30.27 -7.81
C GLU A 827 24.14 -28.97 -7.56
N GLU A 828 25.18 -28.69 -8.37
CA GLU A 828 25.92 -27.43 -8.33
C GLU A 828 25.05 -26.23 -8.72
N GLU A 829 24.19 -26.38 -9.74
CA GLU A 829 23.26 -25.32 -10.15
C GLU A 829 22.18 -25.05 -9.11
N VAL A 830 21.66 -26.11 -8.48
CA VAL A 830 20.69 -26.00 -7.38
C VAL A 830 21.32 -25.27 -6.20
N GLN A 831 22.56 -25.63 -5.86
CA GLN A 831 23.32 -24.97 -4.79
C GLN A 831 23.57 -23.49 -5.11
N LYS A 832 23.99 -23.17 -6.35
CA LYS A 832 24.23 -21.81 -6.78
C LYS A 832 22.96 -20.95 -6.79
N GLU A 833 21.83 -21.49 -7.23
CA GLU A 833 20.54 -20.79 -7.23
C GLU A 833 20.01 -20.59 -5.80
N PHE A 834 20.27 -21.55 -4.91
CA PHE A 834 19.98 -21.42 -3.49
C PHE A 834 20.81 -20.31 -2.84
N GLU A 835 22.11 -20.26 -3.11
CA GLU A 835 23.01 -19.22 -2.59
C GLU A 835 22.64 -17.83 -3.10
N LYS A 836 22.29 -17.72 -4.39
CA LYS A 836 21.88 -16.46 -5.02
C LYS A 836 20.60 -15.89 -4.40
N ASN A 837 19.64 -16.75 -4.07
CA ASN A 837 18.33 -16.34 -3.55
C ASN A 837 18.17 -16.67 -2.06
N ARG A 838 19.28 -16.85 -1.33
CA ARG A 838 19.29 -17.34 0.05
C ARG A 838 18.36 -16.54 0.96
N GLU A 839 18.38 -15.22 0.81
CA GLU A 839 17.57 -14.29 1.59
C GLU A 839 16.05 -14.52 1.41
N GLN A 840 15.61 -15.04 0.26
CA GLN A 840 14.19 -15.36 0.01
C GLN A 840 13.74 -16.64 0.74
N PHE A 841 14.70 -17.49 1.11
CA PHE A 841 14.45 -18.71 1.85
C PHE A 841 14.69 -18.54 3.36
N ASP A 842 15.40 -17.47 3.75
CA ASP A 842 15.68 -17.15 5.14
C ASP A 842 14.37 -16.91 5.90
N GLN A 843 14.30 -17.42 7.13
CA GLN A 843 13.24 -17.01 8.03
C GLN A 843 13.68 -15.68 8.66
N PRO A 844 13.01 -14.55 8.35
CA PRO A 844 13.42 -13.26 8.85
C PRO A 844 13.32 -13.24 10.38
N ALA A 845 14.17 -12.42 10.99
CA ALA A 845 14.08 -12.16 12.42
C ALA A 845 12.67 -11.70 12.78
N LYS A 846 12.08 -12.32 13.80
CA LYS A 846 10.76 -11.97 14.32
C LYS A 846 10.90 -11.41 15.71
N ARG A 847 10.16 -10.35 16.00
CA ARG A 847 10.05 -9.76 17.33
C ARG A 847 8.60 -9.73 17.76
N LYS A 848 8.35 -10.12 19.02
CA LYS A 848 7.02 -10.05 19.59
C LYS A 848 6.81 -8.68 20.19
N VAL A 849 5.78 -7.96 19.73
CA VAL A 849 5.63 -6.54 20.05
C VAL A 849 4.25 -6.21 20.59
N ARG A 850 4.22 -5.14 21.38
CA ARG A 850 3.02 -4.46 21.82
C ARG A 850 2.99 -3.04 21.27
N GLN A 851 1.81 -2.46 21.11
CA GLN A 851 1.63 -1.09 20.65
C GLN A 851 0.57 -0.34 21.45
N ILE A 852 0.70 0.99 21.45
CA ILE A 852 -0.29 1.95 21.91
C ILE A 852 -0.44 2.96 20.78
N VAL A 853 -1.64 3.06 20.23
CA VAL A 853 -1.98 4.00 19.16
C VAL A 853 -2.85 5.10 19.75
N THR A 854 -2.47 6.36 19.58
CA THR A 854 -3.23 7.50 20.08
C THR A 854 -3.59 8.43 18.93
N THR A 855 -4.70 9.17 19.05
CA THR A 855 -5.14 10.09 17.99
C THR A 855 -4.35 11.40 17.97
N THR A 856 -3.69 11.77 19.06
CA THR A 856 -2.96 13.05 19.20
C THR A 856 -1.62 12.85 19.91
N LEU A 857 -0.64 13.70 19.60
CA LEU A 857 0.69 13.66 20.21
C LEU A 857 0.63 13.85 21.73
N ASP A 858 -0.20 14.76 22.23
CA ASP A 858 -0.34 15.05 23.67
C ASP A 858 -0.71 13.80 24.49
N LYS A 859 -1.60 12.95 23.95
CA LYS A 859 -1.98 11.68 24.59
C LYS A 859 -0.83 10.69 24.55
N ALA A 860 -0.08 10.63 23.46
CA ALA A 860 1.12 9.81 23.37
C ALA A 860 2.18 10.26 24.39
N GLU A 861 2.36 11.56 24.58
CA GLU A 861 3.29 12.11 25.58
C GLU A 861 2.83 11.84 27.02
N GLU A 862 1.52 11.83 27.27
CA GLU A 862 0.96 11.39 28.56
C GLU A 862 1.27 9.92 28.85
N VAL A 863 1.09 9.04 27.86
CA VAL A 863 1.50 7.62 27.94
C VAL A 863 2.99 7.51 28.23
N MET A 864 3.84 8.29 27.55
CA MET A 864 5.29 8.29 27.80
C MET A 864 5.65 8.72 29.22
N ARG A 865 4.95 9.72 29.79
CA ARG A 865 5.14 10.13 31.19
C ARG A 865 4.72 9.04 32.16
N ALA A 866 3.65 8.30 31.86
CA ALA A 866 3.19 7.18 32.66
C ALA A 866 4.15 5.98 32.63
N LEU A 867 4.63 5.60 31.44
CA LEU A 867 5.64 4.55 31.28
C LEU A 867 6.93 4.87 32.06
N LYS A 868 7.38 6.13 32.02
CA LYS A 868 8.56 6.59 32.78
C LYS A 868 8.39 6.50 34.30
N ARG A 869 7.16 6.52 34.82
CA ARG A 869 6.84 6.31 36.24
C ARG A 869 6.72 4.83 36.64
N GLY A 870 6.93 3.92 35.70
CA GLY A 870 6.81 2.48 35.93
C GLY A 870 5.40 1.93 35.78
N GLU A 871 4.45 2.70 35.22
CA GLU A 871 3.11 2.18 34.92
C GLU A 871 3.21 1.10 33.82
N MET A 872 2.44 0.00 33.97
CA MET A 872 2.52 -1.14 33.06
C MET A 872 2.00 -0.79 31.66
N PHE A 873 2.78 -1.13 30.63
CA PHE A 873 2.47 -0.86 29.23
C PHE A 873 1.10 -1.40 28.81
N SER A 874 0.73 -2.61 29.24
CA SER A 874 -0.57 -3.23 28.93
C SER A 874 -1.75 -2.47 29.52
N LEU A 875 -1.60 -1.86 30.71
CA LEU A 875 -2.63 -1.04 31.33
C LEU A 875 -2.78 0.30 30.63
N LEU A 876 -1.66 0.89 30.19
CA LEU A 876 -1.67 2.12 29.41
C LEU A 876 -2.25 1.90 28.01
N ALA A 877 -1.97 0.76 27.38
CA ALA A 877 -2.57 0.39 26.10
C ALA A 877 -4.10 0.32 26.20
N LYS A 878 -4.64 -0.31 27.25
CA LYS A 878 -6.08 -0.30 27.49
C LYS A 878 -6.66 1.09 27.73
N ARG A 879 -5.93 1.94 28.45
CA ARG A 879 -6.43 3.26 28.87
C ARG A 879 -6.38 4.27 27.73
N TYR A 880 -5.35 4.22 26.90
CA TYR A 880 -5.05 5.28 25.92
C TYR A 880 -5.07 4.82 24.46
N SER A 881 -4.94 3.52 24.18
CA SER A 881 -4.87 3.05 22.81
C SER A 881 -6.24 3.06 22.13
N VAL A 882 -6.30 3.56 20.89
CA VAL A 882 -7.52 3.62 20.07
C VAL A 882 -7.60 2.51 19.03
N ASP A 883 -6.60 1.64 18.95
CA ASP A 883 -6.57 0.52 18.02
C ASP A 883 -7.21 -0.75 18.59
N GLY A 884 -7.39 -1.76 17.73
CA GLY A 884 -7.99 -3.05 18.11
C GLY A 884 -7.20 -3.83 19.16
N THR A 885 -5.90 -3.56 19.32
CA THR A 885 -5.06 -4.22 20.33
C THR A 885 -5.21 -3.61 21.73
N SER A 886 -5.92 -2.49 21.89
CA SER A 886 -6.23 -1.91 23.22
C SER A 886 -6.79 -2.95 24.21
N SER A 887 -7.72 -3.79 23.75
CA SER A 887 -8.40 -4.83 24.53
C SER A 887 -7.46 -5.92 25.08
N ASN A 888 -6.36 -6.24 24.38
CA ASN A 888 -5.39 -7.26 24.76
C ASN A 888 -4.08 -6.67 25.34
N GLY A 889 -4.12 -5.42 25.79
CA GLY A 889 -2.95 -4.76 26.38
C GLY A 889 -1.88 -4.43 25.35
N GLY A 890 -2.31 -4.09 24.13
CA GLY A 890 -1.46 -3.64 23.03
C GLY A 890 -0.83 -4.77 22.22
N LEU A 891 -1.12 -6.04 22.47
CA LEU A 891 -0.40 -7.15 21.87
C LEU A 891 -0.71 -7.30 20.37
N LEU A 892 0.32 -7.05 19.54
CA LEU A 892 0.25 -7.18 18.09
C LEU A 892 0.69 -8.59 17.61
N GLY A 893 1.53 -9.28 18.38
CA GLY A 893 2.04 -10.61 18.06
C GLY A 893 3.48 -10.58 17.51
N GLU A 894 3.86 -11.60 16.74
CA GLU A 894 5.17 -11.69 16.09
C GLU A 894 5.20 -10.89 14.79
N VAL A 895 6.14 -9.96 14.69
CA VAL A 895 6.36 -9.09 13.54
C VAL A 895 7.73 -9.36 12.95
N ALA A 896 7.77 -9.59 11.63
CA ALA A 896 9.02 -9.70 10.86
C ALA A 896 9.45 -8.33 10.32
N ARG A 897 10.76 -8.16 10.11
CA ARG A 897 11.32 -6.94 9.52
C ARG A 897 10.67 -6.63 8.16
N GLY A 898 10.28 -5.38 7.94
CA GLY A 898 9.58 -4.91 6.74
C GLY A 898 8.06 -5.12 6.73
N GLN A 899 7.46 -5.72 7.77
CA GLN A 899 5.99 -5.85 7.86
C GLN A 899 5.29 -4.59 8.41
N LEU A 900 6.03 -3.66 8.99
CA LEU A 900 5.52 -2.39 9.51
C LEU A 900 5.90 -1.23 8.58
N PRO A 901 5.21 -0.07 8.67
CA PRO A 901 5.67 1.16 8.05
C PRO A 901 7.14 1.44 8.41
N ALA A 902 7.92 1.93 7.45
CA ALA A 902 9.38 2.07 7.59
C ALA A 902 9.80 2.81 8.88
N SER A 903 9.08 3.87 9.25
CA SER A 903 9.34 4.64 10.47
C SER A 903 9.18 3.83 11.77
N LEU A 904 8.25 2.87 11.81
CA LEU A 904 8.05 1.98 12.96
C LEU A 904 9.02 0.82 12.94
N ASP A 905 9.28 0.24 11.76
CA ASP A 905 10.18 -0.89 11.60
C ASP A 905 11.60 -0.50 12.03
N GLU A 906 12.12 0.65 11.57
CA GLU A 906 13.45 1.14 11.94
C GLU A 906 13.62 1.35 13.45
N GLU A 907 12.62 1.92 14.12
CA GLU A 907 12.69 2.18 15.56
C GLU A 907 12.52 0.90 16.37
N LEU A 908 11.65 -0.03 15.95
CA LEU A 908 11.44 -1.31 16.61
C LEU A 908 12.73 -2.16 16.66
N TRP A 909 13.51 -2.18 15.58
CA TRP A 909 14.73 -3.00 15.53
C TRP A 909 15.87 -2.45 16.39
N LYS A 910 15.80 -1.18 16.82
CA LYS A 910 16.75 -0.57 17.76
C LYS A 910 16.43 -0.91 19.23
N LEU A 911 15.19 -1.31 19.53
CA LEU A 911 14.75 -1.60 20.89
C LEU A 911 15.35 -2.90 21.45
N LYS A 912 15.67 -2.88 22.74
CA LYS A 912 15.92 -4.09 23.54
C LYS A 912 14.63 -4.55 24.22
N LYS A 913 14.58 -5.81 24.65
CA LYS A 913 13.40 -6.35 25.33
C LYS A 913 13.01 -5.50 26.54
N GLY A 914 11.72 -5.16 26.61
CA GLY A 914 11.14 -4.27 27.61
C GLY A 914 11.29 -2.78 27.30
N GLU A 915 12.05 -2.39 26.28
CA GLU A 915 12.13 -1.01 25.81
C GLU A 915 10.95 -0.69 24.88
N TYR A 916 10.66 0.61 24.78
CA TYR A 916 9.59 1.14 23.96
C TYR A 916 10.04 2.38 23.18
N THR A 917 9.42 2.61 22.02
CA THR A 917 9.74 3.75 21.15
C THR A 917 9.29 5.08 21.76
N LYS A 918 9.75 6.19 21.17
CA LYS A 918 9.04 7.46 21.29
C LYS A 918 7.72 7.39 20.50
N PRO A 919 6.78 8.34 20.69
CA PRO A 919 5.63 8.47 19.81
C PRO A 919 6.06 8.69 18.36
N ILE A 920 5.65 7.79 17.47
CA ILE A 920 5.96 7.84 16.04
C ILE A 920 4.66 8.13 15.28
N GLN A 921 4.67 9.17 14.45
CA GLN A 921 3.51 9.54 13.64
C GLN A 921 3.34 8.57 12.46
N THR A 922 2.13 8.07 12.28
CA THR A 922 1.72 7.22 11.16
C THR A 922 0.42 7.76 10.54
N SER A 923 -0.03 7.15 9.43
CA SER A 923 -1.31 7.51 8.78
C SER A 923 -2.54 7.23 9.65
N TYR A 924 -2.39 6.49 10.75
CA TYR A 924 -3.47 6.08 11.65
C TYR A 924 -3.29 6.59 13.09
N GLY A 925 -2.37 7.53 13.33
CA GLY A 925 -2.18 8.21 14.62
C GLY A 925 -0.72 8.22 15.09
N TYR A 926 -0.53 8.41 16.40
CA TYR A 926 0.78 8.33 17.05
C TYR A 926 0.94 6.99 17.75
N VAL A 927 1.96 6.23 17.35
CA VAL A 927 2.20 4.86 17.81
C VAL A 927 3.41 4.82 18.73
N ILE A 928 3.26 4.16 19.87
CA ILE A 928 4.34 3.78 20.79
C ILE A 928 4.41 2.26 20.76
N MET A 929 5.55 1.68 20.37
CA MET A 929 5.73 0.23 20.36
C MET A 929 6.65 -0.21 21.50
N MET A 930 6.40 -1.38 22.09
CA MET A 930 7.25 -2.03 23.08
C MET A 930 7.65 -3.42 22.62
N LEU A 931 8.91 -3.79 22.84
CA LEU A 931 9.40 -5.14 22.56
C LEU A 931 9.12 -6.07 23.75
N ASP A 932 8.30 -7.09 23.56
CA ASP A 932 7.84 -8.00 24.64
C ASP A 932 8.81 -9.19 24.84
N GLU A 933 9.32 -9.75 23.75
CA GLU A 933 10.28 -10.85 23.77
C GLU A 933 11.49 -10.51 22.90
N ASP A 934 12.66 -11.07 23.27
CA ASP A 934 13.89 -10.91 22.50
C ASP A 934 13.71 -11.46 21.08
N GLU A 935 14.56 -10.97 20.18
CA GLU A 935 14.57 -11.40 18.79
C GLU A 935 14.66 -12.92 18.69
N LYS A 936 13.69 -13.52 17.98
CA LYS A 936 13.89 -14.85 17.42
C LYS A 936 14.84 -14.65 16.24
N PRO A 937 16.10 -15.09 16.36
CA PRO A 937 17.12 -14.77 15.39
C PRO A 937 16.70 -15.30 14.03
N ALA A 938 17.06 -14.56 12.98
CA ALA A 938 16.84 -15.02 11.62
C ALA A 938 17.49 -16.42 11.46
N VAL A 939 16.68 -17.40 11.07
CA VAL A 939 17.21 -18.72 10.74
C VAL A 939 17.61 -18.66 9.28
N LYS A 940 18.93 -18.60 9.05
CA LYS A 940 19.46 -18.71 7.70
C LYS A 940 19.04 -20.04 7.13
N ALA A 941 18.43 -20.01 5.96
CA ALA A 941 18.06 -21.23 5.27
C ALA A 941 19.29 -22.08 5.01
N THR A 942 19.11 -23.40 5.07
CA THR A 942 20.02 -24.40 4.53
C THR A 942 19.33 -25.11 3.38
N LEU A 943 20.10 -25.68 2.45
CA LEU A 943 19.55 -26.41 1.30
C LEU A 943 18.95 -27.75 1.78
N THR A 944 17.71 -27.72 2.25
CA THR A 944 16.97 -28.92 2.61
C THR A 944 16.53 -29.70 1.36
N PRO A 945 16.25 -31.01 1.46
CA PRO A 945 15.77 -31.80 0.32
C PRO A 945 14.51 -31.22 -0.36
N GLU A 946 13.62 -30.60 0.43
CA GLU A 946 12.40 -29.98 -0.10
C GLU A 946 12.71 -28.67 -0.85
N ILE A 947 13.62 -27.83 -0.34
CA ILE A 947 14.08 -26.62 -1.05
C ILE A 947 14.80 -27.02 -2.34
N ALA A 948 15.68 -28.03 -2.29
CA ALA A 948 16.38 -28.55 -3.46
C ALA A 948 15.40 -29.09 -4.52
N ARG A 949 14.35 -29.81 -4.12
CA ARG A 949 13.30 -30.30 -5.04
C ARG A 949 12.59 -29.15 -5.74
N ARG A 950 12.16 -28.12 -5.00
CA ARG A 950 11.49 -26.93 -5.55
C ARG A 950 12.41 -26.15 -6.50
N LEU A 951 13.68 -25.97 -6.13
CA LEU A 951 14.68 -25.31 -6.97
C LEU A 951 14.95 -26.10 -8.25
N ARG A 952 15.00 -27.43 -8.20
CA ARG A 952 15.12 -28.27 -9.41
C ARG A 952 13.93 -28.09 -10.35
N GLU A 953 12.71 -28.09 -9.82
CA GLU A 953 11.50 -27.84 -10.63
C GLU A 953 11.50 -26.43 -11.24
N TYR A 954 11.88 -25.41 -10.46
CA TYR A 954 12.01 -24.04 -10.93
C TYR A 954 13.06 -23.91 -12.04
N LEU A 955 14.27 -24.41 -11.83
CA LEU A 955 15.36 -24.34 -12.81
C LEU A 955 15.02 -25.14 -14.07
N LYS A 956 14.34 -26.28 -13.95
CA LYS A 956 13.84 -27.05 -15.10
C LYS A 956 12.86 -26.21 -15.94
N ASN A 957 11.86 -25.61 -15.30
CA ASN A 957 10.87 -24.79 -15.99
C ASN A 957 11.51 -23.55 -16.63
N LYS A 958 12.43 -22.90 -15.91
CA LYS A 958 13.21 -21.75 -16.40
C LYS A 958 14.03 -22.13 -17.64
N ASN A 959 14.73 -23.27 -17.61
CA ASN A 959 15.51 -23.74 -18.76
C ASN A 959 14.62 -24.06 -19.98
N ALA A 960 13.43 -24.61 -19.75
CA ALA A 960 12.45 -24.89 -20.80
C ALA A 960 11.89 -23.58 -21.41
N GLU A 961 11.58 -22.60 -20.57
CA GLU A 961 11.14 -21.27 -20.98
C GLU A 961 12.23 -20.53 -21.77
N GLU A 962 13.49 -20.51 -21.28
CA GLU A 962 14.62 -19.93 -22.02
C GLU A 962 14.82 -20.57 -23.39
N LEU A 963 14.63 -21.90 -23.49
CA LEU A 963 14.72 -22.61 -24.78
C LEU A 963 13.61 -22.19 -25.74
N PHE A 964 12.38 -22.06 -25.24
CA PHE A 964 11.25 -21.60 -26.04
C PHE A 964 11.42 -20.13 -26.46
N GLU A 965 11.84 -19.25 -25.55
CA GLU A 965 12.15 -17.85 -25.87
C GLU A 965 13.24 -17.74 -26.94
N SER A 966 14.29 -18.56 -26.89
CA SER A 966 15.31 -18.57 -27.96
C SER A 966 14.73 -18.99 -29.32
N PHE A 967 13.78 -19.92 -29.33
CA PHE A 967 13.08 -20.33 -30.54
C PHE A 967 12.25 -19.17 -31.11
N ILE A 968 11.52 -18.49 -30.22
CA ILE A 968 10.73 -17.32 -30.55
C ILE A 968 11.61 -16.20 -31.13
N THR A 969 12.75 -15.89 -30.50
CA THR A 969 13.76 -14.96 -31.04
C THR A 969 14.24 -15.38 -32.43
N GLY A 970 14.41 -16.68 -32.68
CA GLY A 970 14.75 -17.18 -34.02
C GLY A 970 13.66 -16.91 -35.07
N LEU A 971 12.39 -17.08 -34.71
CA LEU A 971 11.27 -16.73 -35.59
C LEU A 971 11.24 -15.22 -35.87
N TRP A 972 11.46 -14.41 -34.83
CA TRP A 972 11.57 -12.96 -34.95
C TRP A 972 12.66 -12.53 -35.93
N ASN A 973 13.86 -13.09 -35.75
CA ASN A 973 15.03 -12.78 -36.57
C ASN A 973 14.90 -13.26 -38.02
N SER A 974 13.99 -14.21 -38.28
CA SER A 974 13.75 -14.76 -39.62
C SER A 974 12.60 -14.06 -40.35
N ALA A 975 11.67 -13.44 -39.61
CA ALA A 975 10.46 -12.87 -40.18
C ALA A 975 10.67 -11.48 -40.79
N THR A 976 9.89 -11.13 -41.80
CA THR A 976 9.75 -9.76 -42.33
C THR A 976 8.42 -9.19 -41.88
N VAL A 977 8.43 -7.99 -41.29
CA VAL A 977 7.23 -7.34 -40.76
C VAL A 977 7.06 -5.97 -41.40
N ILE A 978 5.93 -5.75 -42.08
CA ILE A 978 5.58 -4.48 -42.70
C ILE A 978 4.43 -3.86 -41.92
N ARG A 979 4.67 -2.70 -41.32
CA ARG A 979 3.68 -1.93 -40.55
C ARG A 979 3.14 -0.78 -41.39
N HIS A 980 1.82 -0.61 -41.40
CA HIS A 980 1.17 0.50 -42.09
C HIS A 980 1.03 1.69 -41.15
N SER A 981 2.09 2.49 -41.05
CA SER A 981 2.20 3.58 -40.05
C SER A 981 1.07 4.59 -40.11
N GLU A 982 0.54 4.90 -41.29
CA GLU A 982 -0.60 5.81 -41.46
C GLU A 982 -1.86 5.27 -40.76
N VAL A 983 -2.16 3.99 -40.97
CA VAL A 983 -3.31 3.31 -40.35
C VAL A 983 -3.12 3.11 -38.85
N LEU A 984 -1.89 2.80 -38.42
CA LEU A 984 -1.54 2.62 -37.00
C LEU A 984 -1.52 3.94 -36.20
N ASN A 985 -1.32 5.08 -36.87
CA ASN A 985 -1.39 6.39 -36.22
C ASN A 985 -2.85 6.85 -36.02
N GLU A 986 -3.75 6.43 -36.91
CA GLU A 986 -5.19 6.68 -36.75
C GLU A 986 -5.81 5.83 -35.64
N LEU A 987 -5.26 4.63 -35.40
CA LEU A 987 -5.65 3.70 -34.32
C LEU A 987 -5.01 4.08 -32.97
#